data_AF-A0A8H3WL56-F1
#
_entry.id   AF-A0A8H3WL56-F1
#
_cell.length_a   1.000
_cell.length_b   1.000
_cell.length_c   1.000
_cell.angle_alpha   90.00
_cell.angle_beta   90.00
_cell.angle_gamma   90.00
#
_symmetry.space_group_name_H-M   'P 1'
#
loop_
_entity.id
_entity.type
_entity.pdbx_description
1 polymer ?
#
loop_
_entity_poly.entity_id
_entity_poly.type
_entity_poly.pdbx_seq_one_letter_code
_entity_poly.pdbx_strand_id
1 'polypeptide(L)'
;MSWRKVFKKSSSRRERLDDSSSCSSSSSSSCPGCSLDESQSIDSENIFRGATPAPSTANPESRAAAPHRSVLVRFSFLKDSNNTIPVRLTDLAGGYGMYHFLYLLSEAAIMLMCNPDTTVPFVVEHLRPVHAVIQAYFKVKIRWDLGGGLLGHTELPLVDAHETWDDVVKMLVGLGGRGGCVVVDLSEDKVEYLRRVVPAALKPNEEPKADEEEYPEPLASPAAWIKSLVLVASFIIFAEYTLSQVMAPKAGSSLLAALAVFGTGSGALSGSGTTASGNSSAGAGGVDLTWHAPASSEVNNLTSVISGKGVWGFIYDTSATPDDKYGQYNWCNMPHVRKTEYVKASDEYELKYVELIHRHHKRTPYASNAFPVESYQWNCDEQGLFYYGEPFASANKPAKTYWKVYISPVNPFVPAGWIGTCQFPQITAQGLDDSWVHGADLFGVYHDLLGFLPPKDAAGSADWLAKVKYRVTNNQITSQVAGMVVNGMWGTAASTGLGIQAAGVDSLEPQYSCPAGAALFSRIKSSANAPWQQHLDAATPLYATLDDISGVPADDAGFHASLDHYYDNLSARQCHDKPLPCKLVGGANSTTCVTQELADAVYRLGHWEYSQMYRDAGPDALAASVANWGVWVAELATHLRAAVSGQSETIYFHNVAHDGSVSRLLSILQLDKMVWPGMGSEVVFELYKKKAKSSADGASVAQRAGGSDAKTGESGWYVRVLWSGQVLKSSNPSLGLMDMIPVETLLAYFDGLVGENASLIKGKCTA
;
A
#
# COMPACT_ATOMS: atom_id res chain seq x y z
N MET A 1 -47.57 10.23 -23.14
CA MET A 1 -47.94 10.95 -24.39
C MET A 1 -46.68 11.51 -25.03
N SER A 2 -46.54 11.37 -26.36
CA SER A 2 -45.45 11.86 -27.26
C SER A 2 -44.08 11.18 -27.10
N TRP A 3 -43.60 10.18 -27.88
CA TRP A 3 -43.39 9.91 -29.33
C TRP A 3 -42.17 10.58 -30.02
N ARG A 4 -41.32 9.70 -30.62
CA ARG A 4 -40.34 9.83 -31.73
C ARG A 4 -38.89 10.20 -31.33
N LYS A 5 -37.81 9.58 -31.89
CA LYS A 5 -37.65 8.86 -33.18
C LYS A 5 -36.38 7.98 -33.17
N VAL A 6 -36.50 6.79 -33.74
CA VAL A 6 -35.43 5.83 -34.07
C VAL A 6 -34.87 6.15 -35.47
N PHE A 7 -33.56 6.04 -35.67
CA PHE A 7 -32.95 5.85 -36.99
C PHE A 7 -32.03 4.62 -37.00
N LYS A 8 -32.48 3.60 -37.74
CA LYS A 8 -31.69 2.47 -38.24
C LYS A 8 -31.29 2.81 -39.67
N LYS A 9 -30.05 2.53 -40.08
CA LYS A 9 -29.70 2.35 -41.50
C LYS A 9 -28.67 1.24 -41.63
N SER A 10 -29.02 0.23 -42.43
CA SER A 10 -28.19 -0.90 -42.81
C SER A 10 -27.79 -0.82 -44.28
N SER A 11 -26.71 -1.55 -44.59
CA SER A 11 -26.39 -2.27 -45.83
C SER A 11 -25.65 -1.57 -47.00
N SER A 12 -24.39 -1.99 -47.16
CA SER A 12 -23.77 -2.70 -48.32
C SER A 12 -23.69 -2.08 -49.73
N ARG A 13 -22.45 -2.05 -50.25
CA ARG A 13 -21.97 -2.42 -51.62
C ARG A 13 -20.44 -2.33 -51.60
N ARG A 14 -19.66 -3.42 -51.69
CA ARG A 14 -19.12 -4.08 -52.91
C ARG A 14 -18.91 -3.15 -54.10
N GLU A 15 -17.65 -2.84 -54.36
CA GLU A 15 -17.07 -2.79 -55.70
C GLU A 15 -15.66 -3.38 -55.66
N ARG A 16 -15.37 -4.16 -56.70
CA ARG A 16 -14.19 -4.98 -56.96
C ARG A 16 -13.52 -4.35 -58.17
N LEU A 17 -12.22 -4.06 -58.09
CA LEU A 17 -11.37 -3.91 -59.27
C LEU A 17 -10.06 -4.67 -59.01
N ASP A 18 -9.83 -5.64 -59.88
CA ASP A 18 -8.59 -6.38 -60.07
C ASP A 18 -7.56 -5.47 -60.78
N ASP A 19 -6.26 -5.58 -60.47
CA ASP A 19 -5.29 -6.05 -61.46
C ASP A 19 -3.87 -6.26 -60.89
N SER A 20 -3.35 -7.44 -61.24
CA SER A 20 -1.97 -7.92 -61.41
C SER A 20 -0.76 -7.04 -61.03
N SER A 21 0.22 -7.62 -60.33
CA SER A 21 1.38 -8.24 -61.00
C SER A 21 2.39 -8.82 -60.01
N SER A 22 2.85 -10.02 -60.33
CA SER A 22 3.94 -10.79 -59.74
C SER A 22 5.31 -10.21 -60.10
N CYS A 23 6.27 -10.25 -59.17
CA CYS A 23 7.68 -10.45 -59.52
C CYS A 23 8.43 -11.17 -58.39
N SER A 24 9.08 -12.26 -58.78
CA SER A 24 9.91 -13.15 -57.97
C SER A 24 11.40 -12.79 -58.07
N SER A 25 12.14 -13.36 -57.11
CA SER A 25 13.53 -13.87 -57.17
C SER A 25 14.75 -12.95 -56.99
N SER A 26 15.58 -13.37 -56.01
CA SER A 26 17.07 -13.52 -56.03
C SER A 26 17.95 -12.27 -56.16
N SER A 27 19.16 -12.15 -55.63
CA SER A 27 20.06 -12.91 -54.75
C SER A 27 21.37 -12.12 -54.62
N SER A 28 22.08 -12.30 -53.49
CA SER A 28 23.55 -12.43 -53.35
C SER A 28 24.54 -11.29 -53.69
N SER A 29 25.50 -11.14 -52.75
CA SER A 29 26.97 -10.92 -52.86
C SER A 29 27.44 -9.67 -52.09
N SER A 30 28.08 -9.78 -50.92
CA SER A 30 29.40 -10.35 -50.54
C SER A 30 30.61 -9.53 -51.04
N CYS A 31 31.41 -8.99 -50.11
CA CYS A 31 32.90 -9.05 -50.08
C CYS A 31 33.52 -8.19 -48.92
N PRO A 32 34.78 -8.44 -48.50
CA PRO A 32 35.12 -8.76 -47.10
C PRO A 32 36.34 -8.01 -46.50
N GLY A 33 36.63 -8.30 -45.22
CA GLY A 33 38.02 -8.56 -44.77
C GLY A 33 38.67 -7.56 -43.82
N CYS A 34 38.83 -7.96 -42.55
CA CYS A 34 40.11 -7.95 -41.83
C CYS A 34 39.99 -8.83 -40.57
N SER A 35 40.57 -10.02 -40.66
CA SER A 35 40.85 -10.96 -39.56
C SER A 35 42.23 -10.70 -38.99
N LEU A 36 42.40 -10.82 -37.67
CA LEU A 36 43.60 -11.37 -37.05
C LEU A 36 43.18 -12.24 -35.85
N ASP A 37 43.52 -13.52 -36.00
CA ASP A 37 43.69 -14.64 -35.05
C ASP A 37 44.36 -14.25 -33.71
N GLU A 38 44.46 -15.05 -32.64
CA GLU A 38 43.86 -16.31 -32.13
C GLU A 38 44.65 -16.61 -30.82
N SER A 39 44.08 -17.39 -29.90
CA SER A 39 44.76 -18.28 -28.91
C SER A 39 44.56 -18.06 -27.39
N GLN A 40 43.85 -19.05 -26.80
CA GLN A 40 44.15 -19.89 -25.61
C GLN A 40 44.23 -19.24 -24.21
N SER A 41 43.25 -19.45 -23.31
CA SER A 41 42.95 -20.61 -22.40
C SER A 41 43.76 -20.68 -21.09
N ILE A 42 43.03 -20.47 -19.98
CA ILE A 42 43.05 -21.15 -18.65
C ILE A 42 44.40 -21.34 -17.93
N ASP A 43 44.56 -20.72 -16.74
CA ASP A 43 44.76 -21.44 -15.44
C ASP A 43 44.90 -20.50 -14.21
N SER A 44 44.26 -20.87 -13.09
CA SER A 44 44.79 -20.70 -11.72
C SER A 44 43.81 -21.24 -10.66
N GLU A 45 43.97 -22.52 -10.34
CA GLU A 45 43.64 -23.08 -9.03
C GLU A 45 44.78 -22.85 -8.02
N ASN A 46 44.41 -22.90 -6.73
CA ASN A 46 45.21 -23.07 -5.51
C ASN A 46 45.69 -21.80 -4.79
N ILE A 47 45.02 -21.50 -3.66
CA ILE A 47 45.63 -21.47 -2.32
C ILE A 47 44.52 -21.58 -1.25
N PHE A 48 44.62 -22.65 -0.44
CA PHE A 48 43.92 -23.04 0.81
C PHE A 48 42.48 -23.58 0.82
N ARG A 49 42.41 -24.94 0.84
CA ARG A 49 41.39 -25.75 1.53
C ARG A 49 41.74 -25.98 3.01
N GLY A 50 40.70 -26.17 3.83
CA GLY A 50 40.69 -26.83 5.15
C GLY A 50 40.07 -25.93 6.24
N ALA A 51 39.02 -26.26 6.99
CA ALA A 51 38.38 -27.52 7.30
C ALA A 51 36.90 -27.33 7.76
N THR A 52 36.11 -28.40 7.65
CA THR A 52 34.71 -28.64 8.11
C THR A 52 34.57 -28.76 9.64
N PRO A 53 33.38 -29.11 10.21
CA PRO A 53 32.08 -28.43 10.28
C PRO A 53 31.67 -28.11 11.76
N ALA A 54 30.51 -27.47 11.95
CA ALA A 54 29.97 -26.97 13.23
C ALA A 54 29.80 -28.00 14.38
N PRO A 55 29.65 -27.50 15.62
CA PRO A 55 28.67 -28.06 16.56
C PRO A 55 27.71 -27.02 17.14
N SER A 56 26.66 -27.56 17.75
CA SER A 56 25.36 -26.98 18.09
C SER A 56 25.27 -26.24 19.43
N THR A 57 24.11 -25.55 19.59
CA THR A 57 23.36 -25.17 20.82
C THR A 57 23.94 -24.18 21.83
N ALA A 58 23.32 -22.98 21.93
CA ALA A 58 22.93 -22.32 23.19
C ALA A 58 21.97 -21.11 22.92
N ASN A 59 21.12 -20.83 23.91
CA ASN A 59 19.88 -20.02 23.90
C ASN A 59 20.13 -18.48 24.10
N PRO A 60 19.12 -17.57 24.23
CA PRO A 60 18.99 -16.38 23.39
C PRO A 60 18.78 -15.08 24.20
N GLU A 61 19.78 -14.19 24.27
CA GLU A 61 19.55 -12.82 24.74
C GLU A 61 20.46 -11.83 24.01
N SER A 62 19.92 -11.18 22.98
CA SER A 62 20.11 -9.74 22.71
C SER A 62 19.45 -9.36 21.39
N ARG A 63 18.63 -8.30 21.47
CA ARG A 63 17.94 -7.65 20.36
C ARG A 63 18.92 -7.27 19.24
N ALA A 64 18.69 -7.74 18.02
CA ALA A 64 19.27 -7.12 16.82
C ALA A 64 18.32 -6.03 16.31
N ALA A 65 18.74 -4.78 16.45
CA ALA A 65 18.18 -3.65 15.70
C ALA A 65 18.41 -3.86 14.19
N ALA A 66 17.55 -3.26 13.35
CA ALA A 66 17.70 -3.23 11.91
C ALA A 66 19.15 -2.88 11.49
N PRO A 67 19.67 -3.43 10.37
CA PRO A 67 21.06 -3.26 10.02
C PRO A 67 21.32 -1.78 9.70
N HIS A 68 21.94 -1.09 10.65
CA HIS A 68 22.65 0.14 10.33
C HIS A 68 23.66 -0.22 9.25
N ARG A 69 23.67 0.54 8.15
CA ARG A 69 24.77 0.45 7.18
C ARG A 69 26.01 0.91 7.91
N SER A 70 26.87 -0.05 8.25
CA SER A 70 28.11 0.21 8.95
C SER A 70 29.30 -0.11 8.05
N VAL A 71 30.21 0.85 7.95
CA VAL A 71 31.50 0.67 7.28
C VAL A 71 32.54 0.37 8.36
N LEU A 72 33.30 -0.72 8.17
CA LEU A 72 34.39 -1.10 9.05
C LEU A 72 35.70 -0.56 8.45
N VAL A 73 36.29 0.45 9.08
CA VAL A 73 37.59 0.98 8.66
C VAL A 73 38.66 0.42 9.57
N ARG A 74 39.66 -0.25 8.99
CA ARG A 74 40.83 -0.74 9.72
C ARG A 74 41.89 0.35 9.72
N PHE A 75 42.31 0.76 10.90
CA PHE A 75 43.47 1.61 11.04
C PHE A 75 44.61 0.85 11.72
N SER A 76 45.77 0.84 11.06
CA SER A 76 47.03 0.35 11.64
C SER A 76 47.78 1.55 12.23
N PHE A 77 47.35 2.02 13.39
CA PHE A 77 48.11 3.00 14.15
C PHE A 77 49.00 2.24 15.12
N LEU A 78 50.28 2.58 15.17
CA LEU A 78 51.34 1.95 15.97
C LEU A 78 52.00 0.75 15.26
N LYS A 79 53.04 1.09 14.50
CA LYS A 79 54.20 0.22 14.36
C LYS A 79 54.62 -0.14 15.79
N ASP A 80 54.47 -1.41 16.17
CA ASP A 80 55.03 -2.10 17.36
C ASP A 80 54.06 -2.78 18.33
N SER A 81 52.75 -2.87 18.06
CA SER A 81 51.96 -3.96 18.69
C SER A 81 50.76 -4.35 17.85
N ASN A 82 50.51 -5.66 17.77
CA ASN A 82 49.57 -6.33 16.87
C ASN A 82 48.07 -6.07 17.17
N ASN A 83 47.71 -4.93 17.75
CA ASN A 83 46.35 -4.60 18.11
C ASN A 83 45.67 -3.75 17.02
N THR A 84 44.82 -4.39 16.23
CA THR A 84 43.91 -3.70 15.30
C THR A 84 42.68 -3.24 16.08
N ILE A 85 42.35 -1.95 16.08
CA ILE A 85 41.11 -1.44 16.67
C ILE A 85 40.06 -1.32 15.56
N PRO A 86 38.98 -2.11 15.59
CA PRO A 86 37.90 -1.97 14.61
C PRO A 86 37.09 -0.71 14.91
N VAL A 87 37.00 0.21 13.94
CA VAL A 87 36.16 1.42 14.07
C VAL A 87 34.90 1.22 13.23
N ARG A 88 33.74 1.43 13.85
CA ARG A 88 32.43 1.33 13.19
C ARG A 88 31.94 2.73 12.83
N LEU A 89 31.84 3.01 11.53
CA LEU A 89 31.19 4.21 11.03
C LEU A 89 29.69 3.94 10.85
N THR A 90 28.84 4.82 11.38
CA THR A 90 27.39 4.72 11.22
C THR A 90 26.84 6.03 10.65
N ASP A 91 26.03 5.92 9.60
CA ASP A 91 25.26 7.04 9.04
C ASP A 91 24.20 7.53 10.03
N LEU A 92 24.07 8.86 10.17
CA LEU A 92 23.09 9.53 11.02
C LEU A 92 21.71 9.64 10.37
N ALA A 93 21.61 9.49 9.05
CA ALA A 93 20.33 9.48 8.38
C ALA A 93 19.90 8.03 8.13
N GLY A 94 19.07 7.48 9.02
CA GLY A 94 18.27 6.30 8.67
C GLY A 94 17.68 6.47 7.26
N GLY A 95 17.58 5.37 6.50
CA GLY A 95 17.62 5.29 5.03
C GLY A 95 16.75 6.21 4.13
N TYR A 96 16.07 7.20 4.69
CA TYR A 96 15.31 8.25 4.02
C TYR A 96 16.09 9.56 3.76
N GLY A 97 17.16 9.88 4.49
CA GLY A 97 17.82 11.19 4.33
C GLY A 97 18.54 11.38 2.99
N MET A 98 19.27 10.36 2.52
CA MET A 98 20.02 10.42 1.26
C MET A 98 19.08 10.48 0.04
N TYR A 99 17.97 9.73 0.08
CA TYR A 99 16.97 9.76 -0.99
C TYR A 99 16.25 11.10 -1.08
N HIS A 100 15.91 11.70 0.05
CA HIS A 100 15.25 13.01 0.07
C HIS A 100 16.21 14.15 -0.34
N PHE A 101 17.49 14.01 -0.01
CA PHE A 101 18.54 14.94 -0.43
C PHE A 101 18.80 14.87 -1.96
N LEU A 102 18.90 13.67 -2.53
CA LEU A 102 19.03 13.46 -3.98
C LEU A 102 17.78 13.91 -4.75
N TYR A 103 16.60 13.79 -4.14
CA TYR A 103 15.34 14.28 -4.70
C TYR A 103 15.26 15.82 -4.79
N LEU A 104 15.99 16.55 -3.92
CA LEU A 104 16.00 18.02 -3.90
C LEU A 104 17.05 18.63 -4.85
N LEU A 105 18.04 17.85 -5.32
CA LEU A 105 19.04 18.30 -6.29
C LEU A 105 18.53 17.99 -7.72
N SER A 106 17.96 19.02 -8.35
CA SER A 106 17.39 18.98 -9.72
C SER A 106 18.33 18.41 -10.81
N GLU A 107 17.70 17.84 -11.85
CA GLU A 107 18.13 17.35 -13.20
C GLU A 107 19.62 17.24 -13.58
N ALA A 108 20.47 18.18 -13.19
CA ALA A 108 21.91 18.16 -13.45
C ALA A 108 22.62 16.96 -12.78
N ALA A 109 22.23 16.59 -11.56
CA ALA A 109 22.76 15.42 -10.87
C ALA A 109 22.33 14.11 -11.57
N ILE A 110 21.13 14.09 -12.15
CA ILE A 110 20.58 12.94 -12.88
C ILE A 110 21.36 12.73 -14.19
N MET A 111 21.69 13.80 -14.93
CA MET A 111 22.50 13.69 -16.15
C MET A 111 23.92 13.12 -15.91
N LEU A 112 24.58 13.51 -14.83
CA LEU A 112 25.93 13.00 -14.49
C LEU A 112 25.91 11.54 -14.02
N MET A 113 24.86 11.10 -13.33
CA MET A 113 24.71 9.70 -12.91
C MET A 113 24.45 8.74 -14.08
N CYS A 114 23.89 9.23 -15.19
CA CYS A 114 23.58 8.42 -16.36
C CYS A 114 24.72 8.37 -17.40
N ASN A 115 25.71 9.28 -17.34
CA ASN A 115 26.82 9.29 -18.30
C ASN A 115 28.11 9.91 -17.70
N PRO A 116 28.96 9.11 -17.03
CA PRO A 116 30.07 9.59 -16.20
C PRO A 116 31.20 10.30 -16.96
N ASP A 117 31.21 10.25 -18.30
CA ASP A 117 32.20 10.91 -19.15
C ASP A 117 31.77 12.32 -19.63
N THR A 118 30.59 12.80 -19.21
CA THR A 118 30.03 14.07 -19.67
C THR A 118 30.47 15.24 -18.79
N THR A 119 31.34 16.11 -19.30
CA THR A 119 31.73 17.35 -18.62
C THR A 119 30.66 18.42 -18.82
N VAL A 120 29.90 18.75 -17.77
CA VAL A 120 28.92 19.85 -17.81
C VAL A 120 29.56 21.11 -17.19
N PRO A 121 29.72 22.22 -17.94
CA PRO A 121 30.35 23.42 -17.42
C PRO A 121 29.35 24.19 -16.54
N PHE A 122 29.45 24.04 -15.22
CA PHE A 122 28.71 24.86 -14.26
C PHE A 122 29.56 26.04 -13.78
N VAL A 123 28.97 27.24 -13.78
CA VAL A 123 29.61 28.46 -13.26
C VAL A 123 29.71 28.37 -11.73
N VAL A 124 30.94 28.47 -11.21
CA VAL A 124 31.36 28.17 -9.82
C VAL A 124 30.60 28.97 -8.73
N GLU A 125 30.02 30.12 -9.04
CA GLU A 125 29.35 30.96 -8.04
C GLU A 125 28.02 30.39 -7.50
N HIS A 126 27.34 29.51 -8.23
CA HIS A 126 26.06 28.92 -7.77
C HIS A 126 26.22 27.65 -6.93
N LEU A 127 27.46 27.15 -6.75
CA LEU A 127 27.75 25.92 -6.01
C LEU A 127 28.04 26.13 -4.51
N ARG A 128 28.35 27.35 -4.06
CA ARG A 128 28.64 27.59 -2.63
C ARG A 128 27.50 27.22 -1.68
N PRO A 129 26.21 27.52 -1.97
CA PRO A 129 25.12 27.12 -1.10
C PRO A 129 24.93 25.59 -1.07
N VAL A 130 25.07 24.92 -2.22
CA VAL A 130 24.97 23.46 -2.33
C VAL A 130 26.13 22.77 -1.60
N HIS A 131 27.34 23.29 -1.74
CA HIS A 131 28.53 22.76 -1.07
C HIS A 131 28.46 22.96 0.45
N ALA A 132 28.00 24.12 0.92
CA ALA A 132 27.77 24.38 2.35
C ALA A 132 26.68 23.49 2.94
N VAL A 133 25.61 23.22 2.19
CA VAL A 133 24.57 22.25 2.57
C VAL A 133 25.15 20.84 2.62
N ILE A 134 25.95 20.41 1.64
CA ILE A 134 26.56 19.08 1.65
C ILE A 134 27.52 18.89 2.82
N GLN A 135 28.33 19.90 3.16
CA GLN A 135 29.17 19.89 4.35
C GLN A 135 28.37 19.87 5.66
N ALA A 136 27.18 20.47 5.69
CA ALA A 136 26.29 20.44 6.84
C ALA A 136 25.58 19.07 6.99
N TYR A 137 25.26 18.40 5.88
CA TYR A 137 24.48 17.15 5.86
C TYR A 137 25.34 15.87 5.84
N PHE A 138 26.57 15.89 5.32
CA PHE A 138 27.46 14.72 5.25
C PHE A 138 28.58 14.77 6.31
N LYS A 139 28.17 14.80 7.57
CA LYS A 139 29.06 14.53 8.71
C LYS A 139 28.89 13.08 9.14
N VAL A 140 29.98 12.31 9.13
CA VAL A 140 29.95 10.94 9.63
C VAL A 140 30.26 10.94 11.11
N LYS A 141 29.37 10.31 11.89
CA LYS A 141 29.58 10.12 13.31
C LYS A 141 30.42 8.85 13.51
N ILE A 142 31.65 9.05 13.96
CA ILE A 142 32.60 7.99 14.28
C ILE A 142 32.38 7.61 15.74
N ARG A 143 31.93 6.38 15.99
CA ARG A 143 31.78 5.83 17.34
C ARG A 143 32.95 4.92 17.68
N TRP A 144 33.44 5.05 18.91
CA TRP A 144 34.45 4.15 19.48
C TRP A 144 33.77 3.24 20.49
N ASP A 145 33.81 1.92 20.28
CA ASP A 145 33.34 0.94 21.25
C ASP A 145 34.36 -0.19 21.43
N LEU A 146 34.35 -0.80 22.62
CA LEU A 146 35.06 -2.05 22.89
C LEU A 146 34.05 -3.08 23.35
N GLY A 147 33.38 -3.74 22.41
CA GLY A 147 32.57 -4.93 22.71
C GLY A 147 31.31 -4.64 23.53
N GLY A 148 30.62 -3.54 23.23
CA GLY A 148 29.26 -3.29 23.72
C GLY A 148 29.06 -2.04 24.60
N GLY A 149 30.14 -1.31 24.93
CA GLY A 149 30.07 -0.01 25.61
C GLY A 149 30.66 1.13 24.78
N LEU A 150 29.93 2.25 24.65
CA LEU A 150 30.38 3.44 23.92
C LEU A 150 31.45 4.20 24.73
N LEU A 151 32.66 4.30 24.19
CA LEU A 151 33.77 5.04 24.80
C LEU A 151 33.76 6.53 24.42
N GLY A 152 33.22 6.87 23.24
CA GLY A 152 33.05 8.26 22.79
C GLY A 152 32.59 8.35 21.34
N HIS A 153 32.40 9.56 20.84
CA HIS A 153 32.16 9.80 19.41
C HIS A 153 32.80 11.10 18.92
N THR A 154 33.19 11.14 17.65
CA THR A 154 33.55 12.39 16.94
C THR A 154 32.75 12.50 15.64
N GLU A 155 32.62 13.71 15.11
CA GLU A 155 31.95 13.97 13.83
C GLU A 155 32.99 14.48 12.82
N LEU A 156 33.13 13.76 11.71
CA LEU A 156 34.07 14.09 10.66
C LEU A 156 33.31 14.49 9.39
N PRO A 157 33.54 15.68 8.82
CA PRO A 157 33.00 16.02 7.50
C PRO A 157 33.68 15.16 6.43
N LEU A 158 32.88 14.48 5.62
CA LEU A 158 33.40 13.61 4.55
C LEU A 158 33.98 14.42 3.38
N VAL A 159 33.50 15.63 3.15
CA VAL A 159 33.85 16.48 1.99
C VAL A 159 34.53 17.76 2.46
N ASP A 160 35.75 18.02 1.99
CA ASP A 160 36.49 19.24 2.31
C ASP A 160 36.08 20.40 1.39
N ALA A 161 36.30 21.64 1.81
CA ALA A 161 35.87 22.84 1.06
C ALA A 161 36.53 22.99 -0.33
N HIS A 162 37.55 22.18 -0.62
CA HIS A 162 38.36 22.22 -1.83
C HIS A 162 38.12 21.03 -2.77
N GLU A 163 37.27 20.08 -2.41
CA GLU A 163 36.96 18.92 -3.25
C GLU A 163 36.08 19.32 -4.45
N THR A 164 36.37 18.74 -5.62
CA THR A 164 35.57 19.01 -6.82
C THR A 164 34.28 18.19 -6.82
N TRP A 165 33.25 18.66 -7.53
CA TRP A 165 31.94 18.00 -7.56
C TRP A 165 32.02 16.56 -8.11
N ASP A 166 32.91 16.31 -9.07
CA ASP A 166 33.15 14.98 -9.62
C ASP A 166 33.73 14.01 -8.57
N ASP A 167 34.58 14.51 -7.68
CA ASP A 167 35.18 13.69 -6.61
C ASP A 167 34.13 13.33 -5.55
N VAL A 168 33.22 14.27 -5.25
CA VAL A 168 32.07 14.04 -4.36
C VAL A 168 31.12 12.98 -4.93
N VAL A 169 30.82 13.04 -6.23
CA VAL A 169 29.94 12.05 -6.90
C VAL A 169 30.57 10.66 -6.93
N LYS A 170 31.87 10.55 -7.21
CA LYS A 170 32.60 9.25 -7.17
C LYS A 170 32.55 8.61 -5.79
N MET A 171 32.72 9.40 -4.72
CA MET A 171 32.57 8.92 -3.33
C MET A 171 31.16 8.40 -3.04
N LEU A 172 30.12 9.08 -3.54
CA LEU A 172 28.72 8.69 -3.33
C LEU A 172 28.35 7.40 -4.08
N VAL A 173 28.87 7.20 -5.29
CA VAL A 173 28.63 5.98 -6.09
C VAL A 173 29.26 4.74 -5.45
N GLY A 174 30.43 4.87 -4.83
CA GLY A 174 31.08 3.77 -4.09
C GLY A 174 30.28 3.24 -2.88
N LEU A 175 29.40 4.06 -2.30
CA LEU A 175 28.55 3.71 -1.15
C LEU A 175 27.27 2.96 -1.53
N GLY A 176 26.96 2.82 -2.83
CA GLY A 176 25.71 2.25 -3.35
C GLY A 176 25.67 0.72 -3.52
N GLY A 177 26.77 -0.01 -3.26
CA GLY A 177 26.83 -1.46 -3.46
C GLY A 177 25.96 -2.26 -2.47
N ARG A 178 25.17 -3.22 -2.98
CA ARG A 178 24.37 -4.13 -2.14
C ARG A 178 25.29 -5.05 -1.31
N GLY A 179 25.17 -4.96 0.01
CA GLY A 179 25.60 -6.00 0.95
C GLY A 179 27.09 -6.37 0.89
N GLY A 180 27.96 -5.51 1.39
CA GLY A 180 29.38 -5.83 1.62
C GLY A 180 30.10 -4.64 2.27
N CYS A 181 31.06 -4.92 3.14
CA CYS A 181 31.91 -3.88 3.74
C CYS A 181 32.63 -3.10 2.63
N VAL A 182 32.54 -1.77 2.64
CA VAL A 182 33.28 -0.89 1.72
C VAL A 182 34.54 -0.40 2.43
N VAL A 183 35.71 -0.54 1.81
CA VAL A 183 36.96 0.06 2.32
C VAL A 183 37.10 1.43 1.66
N VAL A 184 37.22 2.48 2.46
CA VAL A 184 37.41 3.86 1.99
C VAL A 184 38.79 4.33 2.42
N ASP A 185 39.62 4.72 1.46
CA ASP A 185 40.90 5.40 1.75
C ASP A 185 40.63 6.87 2.08
N LEU A 186 41.16 7.32 3.21
CA LEU A 186 41.07 8.72 3.65
C LEU A 186 42.36 9.46 3.27
N SER A 187 42.25 10.76 3.00
CA SER A 187 43.42 11.62 2.82
C SER A 187 44.30 11.63 4.09
N GLU A 188 45.63 11.77 3.90
CA GLU A 188 46.62 11.78 4.99
C GLU A 188 46.27 12.80 6.09
N ASP A 189 45.73 13.98 5.73
CA ASP A 189 45.34 15.02 6.68
C ASP A 189 44.18 14.58 7.59
N LYS A 190 43.21 13.82 7.05
CA LYS A 190 42.10 13.24 7.84
C LYS A 190 42.60 12.10 8.71
N VAL A 191 43.55 11.30 8.21
CA VAL A 191 44.22 10.26 9.00
C VAL A 191 44.98 10.88 10.17
N GLU A 192 45.68 11.98 9.96
CA GLU A 192 46.44 12.70 10.98
C GLU A 192 45.54 13.40 12.01
N TYR A 193 44.41 13.98 11.58
CA TYR A 193 43.37 14.47 12.49
C TYR A 193 42.85 13.35 13.40
N LEU A 194 42.52 12.19 12.83
CA LEU A 194 42.07 11.03 13.61
C LEU A 194 43.17 10.52 14.56
N ARG A 195 44.44 10.52 14.15
CA ARG A 195 45.58 10.18 15.02
C ARG A 195 45.71 11.11 16.22
N ARG A 196 45.28 12.38 16.15
CA ARG A 196 45.29 13.30 17.30
C ARG A 196 44.11 13.12 18.23
N VAL A 197 42.91 12.89 17.69
CA VAL A 197 41.67 12.84 18.47
C VAL A 197 41.49 11.49 19.19
N VAL A 198 41.94 10.39 18.60
CA VAL A 198 41.75 9.03 19.15
C VAL A 198 42.55 8.78 20.46
N PRO A 199 43.84 9.13 20.57
CA PRO A 199 44.59 8.95 21.81
C PRO A 199 44.10 9.85 22.96
N ALA A 200 43.48 11.00 22.65
CA ALA A 200 42.90 11.89 23.65
C ALA A 200 41.63 11.30 24.29
N ALA A 201 40.85 10.52 23.54
CA ALA A 201 39.62 9.88 24.02
C ALA A 201 39.84 8.56 24.80
N LEU A 202 41.06 8.02 24.81
CA LEU A 202 41.42 6.74 25.44
C LEU A 202 42.14 6.88 26.79
N LYS A 203 42.34 8.10 27.30
CA LYS A 203 42.84 8.30 28.67
C LYS A 203 41.66 8.27 29.66
N PRO A 204 41.56 7.29 30.56
CA PRO A 204 40.50 7.26 31.56
C PRO A 204 40.80 8.28 32.66
N ASN A 205 39.87 9.21 32.89
CA ASN A 205 39.78 10.11 34.05
C ASN A 205 41.08 10.71 34.58
N GLU A 206 41.42 11.92 34.12
CA GLU A 206 42.01 12.93 35.01
C GLU A 206 41.01 14.09 35.11
N GLU A 207 40.59 14.40 36.34
CA GLU A 207 39.73 15.55 36.67
C GLU A 207 40.34 16.84 36.09
N PRO A 208 39.60 17.67 35.33
CA PRO A 208 40.09 18.98 35.00
C PRO A 208 39.84 19.94 36.17
N LYS A 209 40.95 20.32 36.80
CA LYS A 209 41.10 21.54 37.60
C LYS A 209 40.65 22.77 36.80
N ALA A 210 40.19 23.77 37.53
CA ALA A 210 40.14 25.16 37.08
C ALA A 210 41.52 25.58 36.54
N ASP A 211 41.54 26.33 35.43
CA ASP A 211 42.17 27.65 35.33
C ASP A 211 42.06 28.23 33.90
N GLU A 212 41.68 29.51 33.87
CA GLU A 212 41.99 30.65 32.98
C GLU A 212 42.37 30.49 31.49
N GLU A 213 41.61 31.19 30.63
CA GLU A 213 42.01 32.18 29.58
C GLU A 213 40.97 32.17 28.44
N GLU A 214 40.07 33.15 28.39
CA GLU A 214 40.18 34.45 27.71
C GLU A 214 39.63 34.40 26.28
N TYR A 215 38.40 34.89 26.11
CA TYR A 215 37.90 35.40 24.83
C TYR A 215 37.24 36.76 25.06
N PRO A 216 37.44 37.73 24.14
CA PRO A 216 36.98 39.09 24.34
C PRO A 216 35.46 39.22 24.19
N GLU A 217 34.89 39.94 25.15
CA GLU A 217 33.54 40.52 25.21
C GLU A 217 33.28 41.53 24.04
N PRO A 218 32.04 42.05 23.78
CA PRO A 218 30.98 42.24 24.79
C PRO A 218 29.48 42.17 24.35
N LEU A 219 28.61 42.31 25.38
CA LEU A 219 27.23 42.85 25.44
C LEU A 219 26.00 41.95 25.13
N ALA A 220 25.33 41.43 26.19
CA ALA A 220 24.02 41.93 26.70
C ALA A 220 23.31 40.99 27.74
N SER A 221 23.26 41.45 29.01
CA SER A 221 22.25 41.30 30.09
C SER A 221 21.49 39.95 30.36
N PRO A 222 21.69 39.31 31.55
CA PRO A 222 21.01 38.08 31.97
C PRO A 222 19.78 38.31 32.88
N ALA A 223 18.74 39.00 32.39
CA ALA A 223 17.47 39.12 33.12
C ALA A 223 16.39 38.10 32.69
N ALA A 224 16.62 37.32 31.62
CA ALA A 224 15.63 36.42 31.03
C ALA A 224 15.60 35.02 31.66
N TRP A 225 16.71 34.55 32.24
CA TRP A 225 16.86 33.15 32.64
C TRP A 225 16.25 32.81 34.01
N ILE A 226 16.15 33.79 34.92
CA ILE A 226 15.64 33.56 36.27
C ILE A 226 14.13 33.28 36.27
N LYS A 227 13.36 33.84 35.31
CA LYS A 227 11.91 33.59 35.23
C LYS A 227 11.58 32.18 34.73
N SER A 228 12.37 31.66 33.79
CA SER A 228 12.16 30.32 33.22
C SER A 228 12.46 29.21 34.23
N LEU A 229 13.48 29.39 35.07
CA LEU A 229 13.85 28.42 36.12
C LEU A 229 12.78 28.32 37.23
N VAL A 230 12.17 29.45 37.62
CA VAL A 230 11.12 29.47 38.64
C VAL A 230 9.82 28.83 38.13
N LEU A 231 9.47 29.02 36.84
CA LEU A 231 8.29 28.41 36.22
C LEU A 231 8.42 26.89 36.10
N VAL A 232 9.59 26.39 35.68
CA VAL A 232 9.83 24.94 35.56
C VAL A 232 9.84 24.27 36.93
N ALA A 233 10.48 24.87 37.92
CA ALA A 233 10.48 24.33 39.29
C ALA A 233 9.06 24.29 39.91
N SER A 234 8.25 25.32 39.65
CA SER A 234 6.85 25.37 40.14
C SER A 234 5.96 24.32 39.47
N PHE A 235 6.20 24.03 38.18
CA PHE A 235 5.44 23.02 37.44
C PHE A 235 5.77 21.59 37.90
N ILE A 236 7.04 21.31 38.23
CA ILE A 236 7.48 20.00 38.74
C ILE A 236 6.86 19.74 40.12
N ILE A 237 6.85 20.73 41.01
CA ILE A 237 6.24 20.60 42.35
C ILE A 237 4.71 20.40 42.24
N PHE A 238 4.06 21.06 41.29
CA PHE A 238 2.62 20.89 41.05
C PHE A 238 2.27 19.51 40.47
N ALA A 239 3.12 18.96 39.60
CA ALA A 239 2.94 17.62 39.03
C ALA A 239 3.16 16.50 40.07
N GLU A 240 4.13 16.65 40.98
CA GLU A 240 4.36 15.69 42.07
C GLU A 240 3.24 15.70 43.11
N TYR A 241 2.70 16.89 43.43
CA TYR A 241 1.60 17.01 44.39
C TYR A 241 0.28 16.42 43.84
N THR A 242 0.01 16.61 42.54
CA THR A 242 -1.21 16.11 41.89
C THR A 242 -1.19 14.60 41.63
N LEU A 243 -0.03 14.00 41.32
CA LEU A 243 0.10 12.54 41.20
C LEU A 243 -0.06 11.80 42.54
N SER A 244 0.29 12.43 43.68
CA SER A 244 0.16 11.80 45.01
C SER A 244 -1.29 11.66 45.51
N GLN A 245 -2.24 12.42 44.94
CA GLN A 245 -3.65 12.45 45.36
C GLN A 245 -4.56 11.53 44.54
N VAL A 246 -4.07 10.97 43.42
CA VAL A 246 -4.90 10.17 42.48
C VAL A 246 -4.67 8.65 42.63
N MET A 247 -3.62 8.21 43.31
CA MET A 247 -3.33 6.78 43.50
C MET A 247 -3.28 6.38 44.98
N ALA A 248 -4.45 6.10 45.55
CA ALA A 248 -4.59 5.33 46.78
C ALA A 248 -5.45 4.08 46.52
N PRO A 249 -4.88 2.87 46.50
CA PRO A 249 -5.67 1.64 46.50
C PRO A 249 -6.11 1.27 47.92
N LYS A 250 -7.40 1.00 48.09
CA LYS A 250 -7.95 0.38 49.30
C LYS A 250 -7.46 -1.07 49.40
N ALA A 251 -6.85 -1.39 50.54
CA ALA A 251 -6.35 -2.71 50.91
C ALA A 251 -7.47 -3.74 51.12
N GLY A 252 -7.15 -5.00 50.79
CA GLY A 252 -7.89 -6.20 51.16
C GLY A 252 -7.07 -7.46 50.85
N SER A 253 -6.36 -7.94 51.88
CA SER A 253 -5.63 -9.21 52.12
C SER A 253 -6.00 -10.39 51.20
N SER A 254 -5.13 -11.33 50.82
CA SER A 254 -3.97 -11.91 51.49
C SER A 254 -3.06 -12.64 50.49
N LEU A 255 -1.74 -12.48 50.65
CA LEU A 255 -0.68 -13.27 50.01
C LEU A 255 -0.15 -14.25 51.06
N LEU A 256 0.02 -15.54 50.73
CA LEU A 256 1.18 -16.34 51.14
C LEU A 256 1.21 -17.74 50.50
N ALA A 257 2.44 -18.10 50.12
CA ALA A 257 2.99 -19.42 49.82
C ALA A 257 2.84 -19.98 48.39
N ALA A 258 3.87 -19.72 47.56
CA ALA A 258 4.50 -20.78 46.76
C ALA A 258 5.92 -20.35 46.35
N LEU A 259 6.93 -20.95 46.98
CA LEU A 259 8.29 -21.00 46.46
C LEU A 259 8.97 -22.29 46.98
N ALA A 260 9.63 -22.97 46.05
CA ALA A 260 10.46 -24.19 46.17
C ALA A 260 9.64 -25.49 46.35
N VAL A 261 9.92 -26.59 45.64
CA VAL A 261 11.21 -27.29 45.54
C VAL A 261 11.26 -28.19 44.28
N PHE A 262 12.46 -28.31 43.73
CA PHE A 262 12.91 -29.25 42.69
C PHE A 262 12.63 -30.73 43.00
N GLY A 263 12.33 -31.53 41.98
CA GLY A 263 12.31 -33.00 42.07
C GLY A 263 12.60 -33.66 40.73
N THR A 264 13.82 -34.19 40.61
CA THR A 264 14.37 -35.03 39.53
C THR A 264 13.76 -36.43 39.48
N GLY A 265 13.72 -37.08 38.31
CA GLY A 265 13.61 -38.54 38.24
C GLY A 265 13.17 -39.14 36.90
N SER A 266 14.13 -39.76 36.21
CA SER A 266 14.11 -40.38 34.87
C SER A 266 13.28 -41.68 34.75
N GLY A 267 12.93 -42.08 33.51
CA GLY A 267 12.60 -43.50 33.21
C GLY A 267 11.83 -43.85 31.92
N ALA A 268 12.55 -43.92 30.79
CA ALA A 268 12.51 -44.93 29.72
C ALA A 268 11.21 -45.43 29.00
N LEU A 269 11.23 -45.22 27.67
CA LEU A 269 11.07 -46.16 26.54
C LEU A 269 9.72 -46.78 26.10
N SER A 270 9.49 -46.59 24.79
CA SER A 270 8.86 -47.48 23.78
C SER A 270 7.36 -47.34 23.48
N GLY A 271 7.06 -47.07 22.20
CA GLY A 271 5.73 -47.32 21.62
C GLY A 271 5.34 -46.46 20.41
N SER A 272 5.88 -46.79 19.23
CA SER A 272 5.22 -46.80 17.91
C SER A 272 3.98 -45.92 17.64
N GLY A 273 4.15 -45.00 16.68
CA GLY A 273 3.26 -44.77 15.53
C GLY A 273 1.78 -44.48 15.80
N THR A 274 1.39 -43.21 15.70
CA THR A 274 0.05 -42.81 15.23
C THR A 274 0.07 -41.35 14.76
N THR A 275 -0.70 -41.13 13.71
CA THR A 275 -0.92 -39.90 12.93
C THR A 275 -1.10 -38.65 13.80
N ALA A 276 -0.29 -37.62 13.52
CA ALA A 276 -0.45 -36.28 14.07
C ALA A 276 -1.73 -35.64 13.51
N SER A 277 -2.79 -35.71 14.32
CA SER A 277 -3.90 -34.75 14.30
C SER A 277 -3.33 -33.40 14.72
N GLY A 278 -3.01 -32.55 13.75
CA GLY A 278 -2.59 -31.17 13.99
C GLY A 278 -3.71 -30.41 14.68
N ASN A 279 -3.51 -30.10 15.96
CA ASN A 279 -4.32 -29.21 16.77
C ASN A 279 -4.62 -27.91 16.02
N SER A 280 -5.89 -27.69 15.71
CA SER A 280 -6.45 -26.39 15.39
C SER A 280 -6.15 -25.43 16.55
N SER A 281 -5.29 -24.44 16.31
CA SER A 281 -5.10 -23.30 17.19
C SER A 281 -6.36 -22.45 17.15
N ALA A 282 -7.37 -22.82 17.93
CA ALA A 282 -8.52 -21.97 18.19
C ALA A 282 -7.99 -20.66 18.82
N GLY A 283 -8.22 -19.54 18.14
CA GLY A 283 -7.95 -18.23 18.71
C GLY A 283 -8.80 -18.03 19.97
N ALA A 284 -8.41 -17.07 20.81
CA ALA A 284 -9.21 -16.67 21.96
C ALA A 284 -10.66 -16.38 21.50
N GLY A 285 -11.62 -17.22 21.91
CA GLY A 285 -13.03 -17.14 21.51
C GLY A 285 -13.55 -18.27 20.61
N GLY A 286 -12.74 -19.28 20.24
CA GLY A 286 -13.23 -20.43 19.46
C GLY A 286 -13.48 -20.13 17.97
N VAL A 287 -13.03 -18.97 17.49
CA VAL A 287 -13.07 -18.57 16.07
C VAL A 287 -11.82 -19.10 15.36
N ASP A 288 -12.01 -19.59 14.14
CA ASP A 288 -10.93 -20.08 13.28
C ASP A 288 -10.22 -18.91 12.57
N LEU A 289 -8.94 -18.73 12.86
CA LEU A 289 -8.11 -17.66 12.29
C LEU A 289 -7.25 -18.14 11.12
N THR A 290 -7.32 -19.43 10.78
CA THR A 290 -6.51 -20.03 9.71
C THR A 290 -7.04 -19.64 8.34
N TRP A 291 -6.18 -19.77 7.33
CA TRP A 291 -6.57 -19.58 5.94
C TRP A 291 -7.34 -20.80 5.43
N HIS A 292 -8.44 -20.52 4.73
CA HIS A 292 -9.27 -21.49 4.03
C HIS A 292 -9.24 -21.19 2.53
N ALA A 293 -9.06 -22.23 1.72
CA ALA A 293 -9.03 -22.08 0.27
C ALA A 293 -10.33 -21.45 -0.25
N PRO A 294 -10.27 -20.56 -1.26
CA PRO A 294 -11.47 -20.14 -1.98
C PRO A 294 -12.09 -21.32 -2.75
N ALA A 295 -13.34 -21.19 -3.15
CA ALA A 295 -13.97 -22.17 -4.03
C ALA A 295 -13.21 -22.27 -5.37
N SER A 296 -13.01 -23.48 -5.86
CA SER A 296 -12.51 -23.69 -7.22
C SER A 296 -13.52 -23.16 -8.23
N SER A 297 -13.04 -22.39 -9.20
CA SER A 297 -13.83 -21.75 -10.25
C SER A 297 -13.02 -21.63 -11.54
N GLU A 298 -13.66 -21.18 -12.61
CA GLU A 298 -12.98 -20.81 -13.85
C GLU A 298 -11.96 -19.68 -13.68
N VAL A 299 -12.11 -18.83 -12.65
CA VAL A 299 -11.24 -17.67 -12.40
C VAL A 299 -9.86 -18.08 -11.86
N ASN A 300 -9.81 -19.02 -10.92
CA ASN A 300 -8.56 -19.49 -10.29
C ASN A 300 -7.99 -20.77 -10.93
N ASN A 301 -8.57 -21.23 -12.04
CA ASN A 301 -8.07 -22.37 -12.81
C ASN A 301 -7.22 -21.90 -14.00
N LEU A 302 -5.89 -21.98 -13.88
CA LEU A 302 -4.96 -21.47 -14.91
C LEU A 302 -5.20 -22.10 -16.29
N THR A 303 -5.49 -23.40 -16.37
CA THR A 303 -5.80 -24.06 -17.64
C THR A 303 -7.02 -23.45 -18.31
N SER A 304 -8.08 -23.18 -17.55
CA SER A 304 -9.32 -22.56 -18.03
C SER A 304 -9.10 -21.10 -18.45
N VAL A 305 -8.23 -20.39 -17.73
CA VAL A 305 -7.85 -19.00 -18.03
C VAL A 305 -7.11 -18.90 -19.35
N ILE A 306 -6.09 -19.74 -19.55
CA ILE A 306 -5.24 -19.73 -20.76
C ILE A 306 -5.98 -20.23 -21.99
N SER A 307 -6.74 -21.33 -21.87
CA SER A 307 -7.41 -21.96 -23.02
C SER A 307 -8.84 -21.47 -23.27
N GLY A 308 -9.40 -20.69 -22.33
CA GLY A 308 -10.77 -20.19 -22.38
C GLY A 308 -11.01 -19.16 -23.48
N LYS A 309 -12.28 -18.85 -23.71
CA LYS A 309 -12.73 -17.78 -24.61
C LYS A 309 -13.69 -16.85 -23.88
N GLY A 310 -13.72 -15.58 -24.26
CA GLY A 310 -14.58 -14.59 -23.61
C GLY A 310 -14.15 -14.29 -22.16
N VAL A 311 -15.03 -13.64 -21.41
CA VAL A 311 -14.78 -13.21 -20.03
C VAL A 311 -15.87 -13.68 -19.07
N TRP A 312 -16.36 -14.91 -19.24
CA TRP A 312 -17.39 -15.50 -18.36
C TRP A 312 -18.67 -14.65 -18.24
N GLY A 313 -18.99 -13.91 -19.31
CA GLY A 313 -20.13 -12.99 -19.37
C GLY A 313 -19.89 -11.64 -18.70
N PHE A 314 -18.72 -11.38 -18.14
CA PHE A 314 -18.37 -10.09 -17.52
C PHE A 314 -18.47 -8.95 -18.52
N ILE A 315 -18.80 -7.76 -18.01
CA ILE A 315 -19.02 -6.56 -18.82
C ILE A 315 -17.79 -5.64 -18.69
N TYR A 316 -17.28 -5.16 -19.83
CA TYR A 316 -16.06 -4.32 -19.93
C TYR A 316 -16.25 -3.08 -20.82
N ASP A 317 -17.38 -2.96 -21.49
CA ASP A 317 -17.64 -1.98 -22.55
C ASP A 317 -18.71 -0.94 -22.18
N THR A 318 -19.34 -1.06 -21.00
CA THR A 318 -20.39 -0.13 -20.57
C THR A 318 -20.57 -0.10 -19.05
N SER A 319 -20.89 1.08 -18.50
CA SER A 319 -21.33 1.21 -17.10
C SER A 319 -22.78 0.77 -16.88
N ALA A 320 -23.56 0.60 -17.94
CA ALA A 320 -24.97 0.22 -17.84
C ALA A 320 -25.13 -1.30 -17.79
N THR A 321 -25.61 -1.80 -16.66
CA THR A 321 -26.04 -3.20 -16.49
C THR A 321 -27.56 -3.26 -16.54
N PRO A 322 -28.18 -4.01 -17.48
CA PRO A 322 -29.62 -4.22 -17.51
C PRO A 322 -30.14 -4.82 -16.20
N ASP A 323 -31.35 -4.45 -15.77
CA ASP A 323 -31.93 -4.89 -14.49
C ASP A 323 -32.01 -6.42 -14.36
N ASP A 324 -32.32 -7.14 -15.45
CA ASP A 324 -32.38 -8.61 -15.47
C ASP A 324 -31.00 -9.29 -15.34
N LYS A 325 -29.92 -8.52 -15.46
CA LYS A 325 -28.53 -8.95 -15.31
C LYS A 325 -27.82 -8.29 -14.13
N TYR A 326 -28.49 -7.44 -13.36
CA TYR A 326 -27.87 -6.73 -12.25
C TYR A 326 -27.36 -7.74 -11.21
N GLY A 327 -26.19 -7.47 -10.63
CA GLY A 327 -25.43 -8.44 -9.83
C GLY A 327 -24.40 -9.24 -10.63
N GLN A 328 -24.42 -9.17 -11.96
CA GLN A 328 -23.31 -9.65 -12.80
C GLN A 328 -22.10 -8.72 -12.67
N TYR A 329 -20.90 -9.29 -12.71
CA TYR A 329 -19.66 -8.52 -12.70
C TYR A 329 -19.58 -7.56 -13.90
N ASN A 330 -19.36 -6.29 -13.61
CA ASN A 330 -19.14 -5.25 -14.59
C ASN A 330 -17.91 -4.43 -14.15
N TRP A 331 -16.83 -4.51 -14.94
CA TRP A 331 -15.59 -3.80 -14.64
C TRP A 331 -15.78 -2.28 -14.61
N CYS A 332 -16.65 -1.74 -15.49
CA CYS A 332 -16.84 -0.31 -15.65
C CYS A 332 -17.66 0.33 -14.54
N ASN A 333 -18.62 -0.43 -13.99
CA ASN A 333 -19.46 -0.03 -12.87
C ASN A 333 -20.00 -1.27 -12.17
N MET A 334 -19.33 -1.68 -11.10
CA MET A 334 -19.67 -2.90 -10.37
C MET A 334 -21.07 -2.83 -9.77
N PRO A 335 -21.79 -3.96 -9.68
CA PRO A 335 -23.01 -3.99 -8.89
C PRO A 335 -22.73 -3.58 -7.45
N HIS A 336 -23.69 -2.90 -6.87
CA HIS A 336 -23.64 -2.31 -5.53
C HIS A 336 -25.07 -2.27 -4.97
N VAL A 337 -25.19 -1.99 -3.68
CA VAL A 337 -26.45 -1.92 -2.92
C VAL A 337 -27.43 -1.00 -3.64
N ARG A 338 -28.52 -1.58 -4.11
CA ARG A 338 -29.58 -0.91 -4.86
C ARG A 338 -30.95 -1.38 -4.40
N LYS A 339 -31.91 -0.47 -4.39
CA LYS A 339 -33.26 -0.67 -3.83
C LYS A 339 -34.00 -1.89 -4.40
N THR A 340 -33.79 -2.22 -5.67
CA THR A 340 -34.51 -3.30 -6.37
C THR A 340 -34.06 -4.68 -5.90
N GLU A 341 -32.76 -4.88 -5.70
CA GLU A 341 -32.17 -6.17 -5.33
C GLU A 341 -32.00 -6.35 -3.82
N TYR A 342 -32.04 -5.26 -3.06
CA TYR A 342 -31.75 -5.28 -1.63
C TYR A 342 -32.77 -6.13 -0.85
N VAL A 343 -32.27 -7.17 -0.19
CA VAL A 343 -33.08 -8.03 0.68
C VAL A 343 -33.12 -7.44 2.08
N LYS A 344 -34.31 -7.00 2.51
CA LYS A 344 -34.53 -6.53 3.88
C LYS A 344 -34.28 -7.65 4.89
N ALA A 345 -33.57 -7.33 5.97
CA ALA A 345 -33.51 -8.19 7.14
C ALA A 345 -34.93 -8.39 7.72
N SER A 346 -35.17 -9.49 8.43
CA SER A 346 -36.45 -9.75 9.08
C SER A 346 -36.77 -8.67 10.12
N ASP A 347 -38.06 -8.43 10.37
CA ASP A 347 -38.52 -7.36 11.28
C ASP A 347 -38.04 -7.50 12.73
N GLU A 348 -37.48 -8.66 13.11
CA GLU A 348 -36.86 -8.86 14.42
C GLU A 348 -35.49 -8.16 14.54
N TYR A 349 -34.88 -7.74 13.43
CA TYR A 349 -33.60 -7.02 13.41
C TYR A 349 -33.84 -5.54 13.12
N GLU A 350 -33.14 -4.68 13.85
CA GLU A 350 -33.16 -3.23 13.66
C GLU A 350 -31.76 -2.76 13.25
N LEU A 351 -31.63 -2.10 12.09
CA LEU A 351 -30.37 -1.55 11.62
C LEU A 351 -29.94 -0.39 12.52
N LYS A 352 -28.69 -0.40 12.98
CA LYS A 352 -28.14 0.60 13.91
C LYS A 352 -26.92 1.33 13.40
N TYR A 353 -26.13 0.69 12.54
CA TYR A 353 -24.91 1.28 12.00
C TYR A 353 -24.57 0.69 10.64
N VAL A 354 -24.03 1.51 9.74
CA VAL A 354 -23.51 1.11 8.43
C VAL A 354 -22.12 1.72 8.26
N GLU A 355 -21.13 0.88 8.02
CA GLU A 355 -19.82 1.30 7.53
C GLU A 355 -19.53 0.60 6.21
N LEU A 356 -19.14 1.36 5.19
CA LEU A 356 -18.81 0.79 3.90
C LEU A 356 -17.50 1.34 3.37
N ILE A 357 -16.90 0.55 2.48
CA ILE A 357 -15.74 0.92 1.70
C ILE A 357 -15.99 0.56 0.25
N HIS A 358 -15.68 1.49 -0.66
CA HIS A 358 -15.71 1.20 -2.08
C HIS A 358 -14.45 1.66 -2.81
N ARG A 359 -14.19 1.05 -3.97
CA ARG A 359 -13.20 1.52 -4.94
C ARG A 359 -13.71 2.82 -5.59
N HIS A 360 -12.81 3.72 -5.95
CA HIS A 360 -13.12 4.80 -6.88
C HIS A 360 -13.77 4.27 -8.19
N HIS A 361 -14.46 5.15 -8.91
CA HIS A 361 -15.13 4.80 -10.16
C HIS A 361 -14.20 4.94 -11.38
N LYS A 362 -14.79 4.81 -12.57
CA LYS A 362 -14.13 4.82 -13.87
C LYS A 362 -13.14 5.99 -14.01
N ARG A 363 -11.95 5.68 -14.50
CA ARG A 363 -10.83 6.61 -14.66
C ARG A 363 -10.05 6.33 -15.93
N THR A 364 -9.21 7.28 -16.33
CA THR A 364 -8.12 7.00 -17.28
C THR A 364 -7.16 5.93 -16.69
N PRO A 365 -6.38 5.25 -17.54
CA PRO A 365 -5.30 4.38 -17.07
C PRO A 365 -4.27 5.12 -16.20
N TYR A 366 -3.43 4.37 -15.50
CA TYR A 366 -2.22 4.93 -14.90
C TYR A 366 -1.21 5.31 -16.00
N ALA A 367 -0.40 6.35 -15.72
CA ALA A 367 0.65 6.79 -16.64
C ALA A 367 1.71 5.70 -16.89
N SER A 368 2.06 4.93 -15.85
CA SER A 368 3.00 3.80 -15.93
C SER A 368 2.52 2.65 -16.82
N ASN A 369 1.22 2.61 -17.12
CA ASN A 369 0.59 1.53 -17.88
C ASN A 369 0.41 1.91 -19.35
N ALA A 370 0.94 3.07 -19.76
CA ALA A 370 0.96 3.50 -21.15
C ALA A 370 1.91 2.64 -21.97
N PHE A 371 1.57 2.39 -23.23
CA PHE A 371 2.52 1.82 -24.18
C PHE A 371 3.57 2.87 -24.56
N PRO A 372 4.79 2.48 -24.99
CA PRO A 372 5.82 3.45 -25.38
C PRO A 372 5.34 4.47 -26.40
N VAL A 373 4.48 4.04 -27.33
CA VAL A 373 3.79 4.92 -28.27
C VAL A 373 2.31 4.58 -28.32
N GLU A 374 1.48 5.60 -28.14
CA GLU A 374 0.03 5.47 -28.11
C GLU A 374 -0.63 5.81 -29.45
N SER A 375 -1.59 5.00 -29.86
CA SER A 375 -2.25 5.08 -31.18
C SER A 375 -3.22 6.26 -31.33
N TYR A 376 -3.62 6.86 -30.21
CA TYR A 376 -4.54 7.98 -30.16
C TYR A 376 -4.47 8.70 -28.82
N GLN A 377 -5.08 9.88 -28.77
CA GLN A 377 -5.10 10.71 -27.58
C GLN A 377 -6.20 10.34 -26.58
N TRP A 378 -5.93 10.67 -25.33
CA TRP A 378 -6.88 10.67 -24.22
C TRP A 378 -7.15 12.11 -23.83
N ASN A 379 -8.36 12.58 -24.15
CA ASN A 379 -8.79 13.94 -23.88
C ASN A 379 -9.89 13.93 -22.83
N CYS A 380 -9.81 14.84 -21.86
CA CYS A 380 -10.70 14.96 -20.70
C CYS A 380 -11.26 16.38 -20.60
N ASP A 381 -11.62 16.97 -21.74
CA ASP A 381 -12.08 18.36 -21.83
C ASP A 381 -13.53 18.55 -21.31
N GLU A 382 -14.28 17.46 -21.08
CA GLU A 382 -15.64 17.49 -20.55
C GLU A 382 -15.75 17.70 -19.03
N GLN A 383 -14.64 17.93 -18.32
CA GLN A 383 -14.65 18.17 -16.87
C GLN A 383 -13.51 19.12 -16.43
N GLY A 384 -13.66 19.67 -15.21
CA GLY A 384 -12.62 20.49 -14.57
C GLY A 384 -12.07 19.84 -13.31
N LEU A 385 -10.75 19.84 -13.15
CA LEU A 385 -10.07 19.40 -11.93
C LEU A 385 -9.94 20.57 -10.94
N PHE A 386 -10.89 20.71 -10.03
CA PHE A 386 -10.90 21.81 -9.06
C PHE A 386 -9.88 21.59 -7.95
N TYR A 387 -8.89 22.48 -7.86
CA TYR A 387 -7.82 22.45 -6.85
C TYR A 387 -7.61 23.86 -6.29
N TYR A 388 -8.38 24.21 -5.26
CA TYR A 388 -8.29 25.51 -4.59
C TYR A 388 -8.70 25.41 -3.13
N GLY A 389 -8.25 26.38 -2.32
CA GLY A 389 -8.68 26.53 -0.93
C GLY A 389 -9.75 27.58 -0.78
N GLU A 390 -10.75 27.33 0.07
CA GLU A 390 -11.79 28.29 0.43
C GLU A 390 -11.76 28.57 1.94
N PRO A 391 -11.60 29.85 2.38
CA PRO A 391 -11.72 30.19 3.79
C PRO A 391 -13.17 30.08 4.28
N PHE A 392 -13.40 29.32 5.35
CA PHE A 392 -14.73 29.12 5.94
C PHE A 392 -15.31 30.39 6.58
N ALA A 393 -14.46 31.22 7.21
CA ALA A 393 -14.88 32.38 8.00
C ALA A 393 -14.73 33.74 7.28
N SER A 394 -14.41 33.75 5.99
CA SER A 394 -14.18 34.98 5.23
C SER A 394 -15.37 35.34 4.36
N ALA A 395 -15.67 36.64 4.26
CA ALA A 395 -16.61 37.18 3.27
C ALA A 395 -16.06 37.12 1.84
N ASN A 396 -14.72 37.12 1.68
CA ASN A 396 -14.08 36.96 0.39
C ASN A 396 -14.08 35.47 0.01
N LYS A 397 -14.69 35.14 -1.13
CA LYS A 397 -14.76 33.79 -1.68
C LYS A 397 -13.84 33.66 -2.90
N PRO A 398 -13.09 32.56 -3.04
CA PRO A 398 -12.27 32.32 -4.22
C PRO A 398 -13.18 32.09 -5.44
N ALA A 399 -12.67 32.41 -6.63
CA ALA A 399 -13.29 31.93 -7.86
C ALA A 399 -13.15 30.41 -7.96
N LYS A 400 -14.12 29.73 -8.58
CA LYS A 400 -14.05 28.28 -8.86
C LYS A 400 -13.07 28.03 -10.00
N THR A 401 -11.79 27.93 -9.69
CA THR A 401 -10.73 27.64 -10.66
C THR A 401 -10.45 26.14 -10.74
N TYR A 402 -10.13 25.65 -11.94
CA TYR A 402 -9.75 24.26 -12.17
C TYR A 402 -8.52 24.18 -13.07
N TRP A 403 -7.80 23.06 -12.98
CA TRP A 403 -6.65 22.80 -13.85
C TRP A 403 -7.12 22.34 -15.23
N LYS A 404 -6.49 22.90 -16.26
CA LYS A 404 -6.64 22.47 -17.65
C LYS A 404 -5.29 22.00 -18.17
N VAL A 405 -5.17 20.69 -18.40
CA VAL A 405 -3.95 20.10 -18.95
C VAL A 405 -3.83 20.48 -20.43
N TYR A 406 -2.63 20.84 -20.86
CA TYR A 406 -2.33 21.15 -22.26
C TYR A 406 -0.95 20.63 -22.63
N ILE A 407 -0.77 20.35 -23.92
CA ILE A 407 0.53 20.04 -24.51
C ILE A 407 0.90 21.18 -25.45
N SER A 408 2.08 21.78 -25.23
CA SER A 408 2.57 22.86 -26.08
C SER A 408 3.01 22.31 -27.44
N PRO A 409 2.50 22.82 -28.58
CA PRO A 409 2.87 22.32 -29.91
C PRO A 409 4.33 22.64 -30.29
N VAL A 410 4.99 23.53 -29.56
CA VAL A 410 6.39 23.92 -29.77
C VAL A 410 7.35 23.29 -28.77
N ASN A 411 6.85 22.57 -27.76
CA ASN A 411 7.71 21.87 -26.82
C ASN A 411 8.21 20.57 -27.47
N PRO A 412 9.52 20.45 -27.77
CA PRO A 412 10.05 19.25 -28.41
C PRO A 412 10.05 18.03 -27.48
N PHE A 413 9.86 18.22 -26.17
CA PHE A 413 9.78 17.17 -25.18
C PHE A 413 8.35 16.66 -25.07
N VAL A 414 7.99 15.72 -25.95
CA VAL A 414 6.72 14.98 -25.85
C VAL A 414 6.92 13.82 -24.88
N PRO A 415 6.15 13.71 -23.78
CA PRO A 415 6.26 12.58 -22.89
C PRO A 415 5.90 11.28 -23.64
N ALA A 416 6.64 10.20 -23.37
CA ALA A 416 6.26 8.87 -23.83
C ALA A 416 4.93 8.45 -23.18
N GLY A 417 4.18 7.57 -23.84
CA GLY A 417 2.90 7.09 -23.32
C GLY A 417 1.69 7.93 -23.73
N TRP A 418 0.81 8.19 -22.76
CA TRP A 418 -0.47 8.85 -23.02
C TRP A 418 -0.30 10.31 -23.42
N ILE A 419 -0.88 10.67 -24.57
CA ILE A 419 -0.91 12.04 -25.08
C ILE A 419 -2.36 12.55 -25.01
N GLY A 420 -2.56 13.81 -24.62
CA GLY A 420 -3.86 14.48 -24.69
C GLY A 420 -4.08 15.50 -23.56
N THR A 421 -5.34 15.74 -23.20
CA THR A 421 -5.77 16.75 -22.21
C THR A 421 -6.15 16.17 -20.85
N CYS A 422 -5.92 14.88 -20.61
CA CYS A 422 -6.11 14.26 -19.29
C CYS A 422 -4.85 14.37 -18.41
N GLN A 423 -5.05 14.37 -17.09
CA GLN A 423 -4.04 13.99 -16.09
C GLN A 423 -4.12 12.47 -15.87
N PHE A 424 -3.00 11.76 -15.74
CA PHE A 424 -3.02 10.30 -15.58
C PHE A 424 -2.52 9.89 -14.18
N PRO A 425 -3.31 9.14 -13.40
CA PRO A 425 -4.74 8.84 -13.60
C PRO A 425 -5.64 10.05 -13.30
N GLN A 426 -6.85 10.05 -13.88
CA GLN A 426 -7.93 11.01 -13.61
C GLN A 426 -9.29 10.30 -13.67
N ILE A 427 -10.18 10.57 -12.70
CA ILE A 427 -11.59 10.15 -12.81
C ILE A 427 -12.18 10.82 -14.05
N THR A 428 -12.90 10.08 -14.88
CA THR A 428 -13.53 10.65 -16.09
C THR A 428 -14.92 11.20 -15.78
N ALA A 429 -15.49 12.02 -16.67
CA ALA A 429 -16.85 12.53 -16.47
C ALA A 429 -17.87 11.38 -16.32
N GLN A 430 -17.72 10.30 -17.08
CA GLN A 430 -18.54 9.10 -16.91
C GLN A 430 -18.33 8.44 -15.54
N GLY A 431 -17.10 8.42 -15.02
CA GLY A 431 -16.83 7.95 -13.65
C GLY A 431 -17.46 8.82 -12.57
N LEU A 432 -17.57 10.13 -12.80
CA LEU A 432 -18.32 11.04 -11.92
C LEU A 432 -19.82 10.74 -11.94
N ASP A 433 -20.39 10.48 -13.13
CA ASP A 433 -21.80 10.07 -13.26
C ASP A 433 -22.06 8.73 -12.58
N ASP A 434 -21.19 7.73 -12.79
CA ASP A 434 -21.27 6.43 -12.11
C ASP A 434 -21.22 6.60 -10.57
N SER A 435 -20.36 7.50 -10.08
CA SER A 435 -20.26 7.82 -8.65
C SER A 435 -21.54 8.46 -8.09
N TRP A 436 -22.22 9.29 -8.88
CA TRP A 436 -23.50 9.88 -8.50
C TRP A 436 -24.60 8.82 -8.39
N VAL A 437 -24.68 7.91 -9.36
CA VAL A 437 -25.62 6.78 -9.35
C VAL A 437 -25.39 5.93 -8.12
N HIS A 438 -24.14 5.63 -7.79
CA HIS A 438 -23.79 4.89 -6.59
C HIS A 438 -24.31 5.57 -5.32
N GLY A 439 -24.14 6.89 -5.19
CA GLY A 439 -24.72 7.65 -4.08
C GLY A 439 -26.26 7.58 -4.06
N ALA A 440 -26.91 7.71 -5.21
CA ALA A 440 -28.37 7.64 -5.31
C ALA A 440 -28.91 6.26 -4.90
N ASP A 441 -28.24 5.18 -5.31
CA ASP A 441 -28.62 3.79 -4.99
C ASP A 441 -28.48 3.49 -3.49
N LEU A 442 -27.37 3.90 -2.87
CA LEU A 442 -27.17 3.79 -1.42
C LEU A 442 -28.25 4.55 -0.64
N PHE A 443 -28.58 5.77 -1.05
CA PHE A 443 -29.63 6.55 -0.40
C PHE A 443 -31.02 5.92 -0.59
N GLY A 444 -31.30 5.37 -1.78
CA GLY A 444 -32.53 4.64 -2.07
C GLY A 444 -32.74 3.42 -1.16
N VAL A 445 -31.67 2.79 -0.69
CA VAL A 445 -31.73 1.71 0.30
C VAL A 445 -31.80 2.28 1.72
N TYR A 446 -30.79 3.02 2.14
CA TYR A 446 -30.61 3.38 3.54
C TYR A 446 -31.54 4.51 4.01
N HIS A 447 -32.07 5.35 3.12
CA HIS A 447 -33.13 6.29 3.46
C HIS A 447 -34.50 5.79 3.00
N ASP A 448 -34.73 5.64 1.68
CA ASP A 448 -36.09 5.46 1.18
C ASP A 448 -36.69 4.10 1.55
N LEU A 449 -35.87 3.04 1.56
CA LEU A 449 -36.35 1.67 1.79
C LEU A 449 -36.35 1.29 3.27
N LEU A 450 -35.36 1.74 4.03
CA LEU A 450 -35.12 1.35 5.42
C LEU A 450 -35.46 2.46 6.44
N GLY A 451 -35.54 3.72 6.03
CA GLY A 451 -35.75 4.85 6.94
C GLY A 451 -34.63 5.05 7.94
N PHE A 452 -33.41 4.58 7.63
CA PHE A 452 -32.26 4.58 8.54
C PHE A 452 -31.50 5.91 8.50
N LEU A 453 -31.23 6.44 7.30
CA LEU A 453 -30.56 7.73 7.13
C LEU A 453 -31.52 8.92 7.33
N PRO A 454 -31.00 10.08 7.77
CA PRO A 454 -31.76 11.33 7.78
C PRO A 454 -32.31 11.72 6.39
N PRO A 455 -33.35 12.58 6.31
CA PRO A 455 -33.82 13.14 5.05
C PRO A 455 -32.79 14.08 4.41
N LYS A 456 -32.93 14.32 3.10
CA LYS A 456 -31.96 15.11 2.30
C LYS A 456 -31.79 16.54 2.79
N ASP A 457 -32.85 17.17 3.30
CA ASP A 457 -32.83 18.54 3.82
C ASP A 457 -32.04 18.69 5.14
N ALA A 458 -31.71 17.57 5.80
CA ALA A 458 -30.81 17.57 6.94
C ALA A 458 -29.33 17.76 6.55
N ALA A 459 -28.97 17.60 5.27
CA ALA A 459 -27.58 17.67 4.82
C ALA A 459 -26.90 18.99 5.22
N GLY A 460 -25.71 18.89 5.81
CA GLY A 460 -24.96 20.04 6.33
C GLY A 460 -25.42 20.57 7.69
N SER A 461 -26.50 20.03 8.29
CA SER A 461 -26.87 20.33 9.67
C SER A 461 -25.88 19.70 10.68
N ALA A 462 -25.86 20.22 11.91
CA ALA A 462 -25.02 19.66 12.97
C ALA A 462 -25.36 18.18 13.28
N ASP A 463 -26.66 17.82 13.24
CA ASP A 463 -27.12 16.44 13.46
C ASP A 463 -26.65 15.51 12.34
N TRP A 464 -26.75 15.94 11.08
CA TRP A 464 -26.22 15.17 9.95
C TRP A 464 -24.70 15.01 10.04
N LEU A 465 -23.97 16.07 10.36
CA LEU A 465 -22.52 16.03 10.54
C LEU A 465 -22.08 15.12 11.69
N ALA A 466 -22.90 14.94 12.73
CA ALA A 466 -22.62 14.00 13.81
C ALA A 466 -22.85 12.54 13.38
N LYS A 467 -23.92 12.31 12.61
CA LYS A 467 -24.40 10.97 12.20
C LYS A 467 -23.71 10.38 10.97
N VAL A 468 -23.23 11.22 10.05
CA VAL A 468 -22.75 10.83 8.72
C VAL A 468 -21.30 11.28 8.54
N LYS A 469 -20.41 10.34 8.25
CA LYS A 469 -18.98 10.60 8.04
C LYS A 469 -18.50 10.05 6.70
N TYR A 470 -17.59 10.79 6.07
CA TYR A 470 -16.92 10.38 4.84
C TYR A 470 -15.41 10.42 5.05
N ARG A 471 -14.72 9.41 4.51
CA ARG A 471 -13.25 9.34 4.48
C ARG A 471 -12.79 8.95 3.09
N VAL A 472 -11.68 9.53 2.67
CA VAL A 472 -11.04 9.26 1.39
C VAL A 472 -9.55 9.00 1.61
N THR A 473 -8.89 8.48 0.59
CA THR A 473 -7.42 8.31 0.60
C THR A 473 -6.70 9.62 0.31
N ASN A 474 -5.37 9.62 0.36
CA ASN A 474 -4.56 10.78 0.01
C ASN A 474 -4.49 11.03 -1.51
N ASN A 475 -5.19 10.21 -2.30
CA ASN A 475 -5.30 10.34 -3.75
C ASN A 475 -6.52 11.19 -4.14
N GLN A 476 -6.32 12.23 -4.96
CA GLN A 476 -7.38 13.17 -5.33
C GLN A 476 -8.59 12.51 -6.02
N ILE A 477 -8.40 11.39 -6.72
CA ILE A 477 -9.48 10.69 -7.42
C ILE A 477 -10.58 10.21 -6.46
N THR A 478 -10.22 9.80 -5.23
CA THR A 478 -11.20 9.33 -4.24
C THR A 478 -12.02 10.48 -3.67
N SER A 479 -11.43 11.69 -3.57
CA SER A 479 -12.16 12.91 -3.20
C SER A 479 -13.17 13.33 -4.26
N GLN A 480 -12.82 13.23 -5.54
CA GLN A 480 -13.71 13.55 -6.66
C GLN A 480 -14.93 12.62 -6.69
N VAL A 481 -14.68 11.31 -6.50
CA VAL A 481 -15.75 10.30 -6.36
C VAL A 481 -16.64 10.59 -5.16
N ALA A 482 -16.04 10.84 -3.99
CA ALA A 482 -16.80 11.13 -2.77
C ALA A 482 -17.72 12.35 -2.93
N GLY A 483 -17.26 13.41 -3.62
CA GLY A 483 -18.08 14.57 -3.93
C GLY A 483 -19.35 14.23 -4.72
N MET A 484 -19.23 13.37 -5.72
CA MET A 484 -20.38 12.94 -6.53
C MET A 484 -21.30 11.97 -5.78
N VAL A 485 -20.75 11.08 -4.97
CA VAL A 485 -21.52 10.20 -4.07
C VAL A 485 -22.35 11.03 -3.09
N VAL A 486 -21.73 12.02 -2.43
CA VAL A 486 -22.43 12.93 -1.51
C VAL A 486 -23.55 13.67 -2.24
N ASN A 487 -23.31 14.12 -3.47
CA ASN A 487 -24.35 14.75 -4.27
C ASN A 487 -25.50 13.78 -4.63
N GLY A 488 -25.20 12.55 -5.04
CA GLY A 488 -26.20 11.53 -5.35
C GLY A 488 -27.07 11.17 -4.16
N MET A 489 -26.44 11.00 -2.98
CA MET A 489 -27.15 10.71 -1.75
C MET A 489 -28.03 11.89 -1.32
N TRP A 490 -27.45 13.08 -1.16
CA TRP A 490 -28.06 14.17 -0.40
C TRP A 490 -28.64 15.28 -1.28
N GLY A 491 -28.35 15.30 -2.58
CA GLY A 491 -28.76 16.39 -3.49
C GLY A 491 -28.09 17.72 -3.16
N THR A 492 -26.92 17.71 -2.50
CA THR A 492 -26.21 18.92 -2.06
C THR A 492 -24.90 19.11 -2.82
N ALA A 493 -24.54 20.37 -3.05
CA ALA A 493 -23.22 20.80 -3.54
C ALA A 493 -22.50 21.69 -2.50
N ALA A 494 -23.00 21.71 -1.25
CA ALA A 494 -22.37 22.43 -0.16
C ALA A 494 -21.06 21.75 0.27
N SER A 495 -20.13 22.54 0.82
CA SER A 495 -18.86 22.03 1.34
C SER A 495 -19.10 20.94 2.39
N THR A 496 -18.56 19.76 2.14
CA THR A 496 -18.62 18.61 3.05
C THR A 496 -17.19 18.20 3.40
N GLY A 497 -16.91 18.04 4.70
CA GLY A 497 -15.61 17.59 5.16
C GLY A 497 -15.39 16.11 4.82
N LEU A 498 -14.27 15.80 4.15
CA LEU A 498 -13.80 14.45 3.92
C LEU A 498 -12.59 14.19 4.81
N GLY A 499 -12.63 13.11 5.60
CA GLY A 499 -11.50 12.70 6.42
C GLY A 499 -10.38 12.12 5.56
N ILE A 500 -9.14 12.47 5.87
CA ILE A 500 -7.92 11.82 5.38
C ILE A 500 -6.98 11.58 6.57
N GLN A 501 -6.14 10.56 6.48
CA GLN A 501 -4.98 10.41 7.37
C GLN A 501 -3.74 11.02 6.70
N ALA A 502 -2.65 11.20 7.46
CA ALA A 502 -1.41 11.70 6.89
C ALA A 502 -0.81 10.67 5.91
N ALA A 503 -0.22 11.15 4.82
CA ALA A 503 0.50 10.32 3.86
C ALA A 503 1.59 9.48 4.56
N GLY A 504 1.74 8.22 4.13
CA GLY A 504 2.71 7.28 4.70
C GLY A 504 2.24 6.58 5.98
N VAL A 505 1.10 6.96 6.55
CA VAL A 505 0.45 6.24 7.66
C VAL A 505 -1.04 6.02 7.45
N ASP A 506 -1.59 6.47 6.33
CA ASP A 506 -2.98 6.19 5.96
C ASP A 506 -3.22 4.68 6.03
N SER A 507 -4.27 4.29 6.74
CA SER A 507 -4.72 2.91 6.86
C SER A 507 -5.72 2.55 5.77
N LEU A 508 -6.44 3.53 5.20
CA LEU A 508 -7.42 3.31 4.13
C LEU A 508 -6.72 3.06 2.79
N GLU A 509 -5.71 3.87 2.49
CA GLU A 509 -4.71 3.59 1.47
C GLU A 509 -3.56 2.85 2.15
N PRO A 510 -3.21 1.59 1.82
CA PRO A 510 -2.22 0.78 2.56
C PRO A 510 -0.80 1.39 2.55
N GLN A 511 -0.57 2.50 3.28
CA GLN A 511 0.64 3.33 3.17
C GLN A 511 1.58 3.19 4.37
N TYR A 512 1.10 2.71 5.52
CA TYR A 512 2.00 2.46 6.63
C TYR A 512 3.04 1.40 6.26
N SER A 513 4.29 1.64 6.66
CA SER A 513 5.40 0.76 6.31
C SER A 513 5.26 -0.61 6.98
N CYS A 514 5.26 -1.67 6.18
CA CYS A 514 5.21 -3.04 6.64
C CYS A 514 6.15 -3.95 5.82
N PRO A 515 7.47 -3.94 6.08
CA PRO A 515 8.44 -4.67 5.27
C PRO A 515 8.17 -6.18 5.18
N ALA A 516 7.80 -6.82 6.30
CA ALA A 516 7.45 -8.24 6.29
C ALA A 516 6.23 -8.53 5.40
N GLY A 517 5.15 -7.74 5.55
CA GLY A 517 3.97 -7.84 4.70
C GLY A 517 4.28 -7.59 3.22
N ALA A 518 5.13 -6.62 2.90
CA ALA A 518 5.58 -6.36 1.54
C ALA A 518 6.40 -7.53 0.97
N ALA A 519 7.28 -8.14 1.78
CA ALA A 519 8.05 -9.31 1.40
C ALA A 519 7.17 -10.53 1.09
N LEU A 520 6.06 -10.71 1.81
CA LEU A 520 5.06 -11.74 1.50
C LEU A 520 4.46 -11.53 0.11
N PHE A 521 3.95 -10.32 -0.21
CA PHE A 521 3.44 -10.02 -1.56
C PHE A 521 4.51 -10.17 -2.64
N SER A 522 5.74 -9.73 -2.38
CA SER A 522 6.86 -9.91 -3.32
C SER A 522 7.14 -11.39 -3.57
N ARG A 523 7.10 -12.24 -2.54
CA ARG A 523 7.28 -13.69 -2.68
C ARG A 523 6.16 -14.32 -3.51
N ILE A 524 4.90 -13.96 -3.24
CA ILE A 524 3.75 -14.44 -4.00
C ILE A 524 3.91 -14.12 -5.49
N LYS A 525 4.40 -12.92 -5.82
CA LYS A 525 4.59 -12.42 -7.19
C LYS A 525 5.98 -12.66 -7.77
N SER A 526 6.70 -13.68 -7.28
CA SER A 526 8.06 -13.97 -7.72
C SER A 526 8.14 -15.32 -8.43
N SER A 527 9.21 -15.53 -9.19
CA SER A 527 9.54 -16.80 -9.81
C SER A 527 9.72 -17.96 -8.82
N ALA A 528 9.96 -17.66 -7.54
CA ALA A 528 10.02 -18.67 -6.48
C ALA A 528 8.63 -19.25 -6.11
N ASN A 529 7.54 -18.57 -6.47
CA ASN A 529 6.19 -19.08 -6.34
C ASN A 529 5.83 -19.85 -7.62
N ALA A 530 5.79 -21.18 -7.55
CA ALA A 530 5.60 -22.02 -8.74
C ALA A 530 4.30 -21.72 -9.53
N PRO A 531 3.12 -21.55 -8.88
CA PRO A 531 1.93 -21.10 -9.61
C PRO A 531 2.11 -19.76 -10.32
N TRP A 532 2.77 -18.79 -9.69
CA TRP A 532 3.07 -17.50 -10.32
C TRP A 532 4.07 -17.67 -11.48
N GLN A 533 5.14 -18.45 -11.34
CA GLN A 533 6.02 -18.67 -12.48
C GLN A 533 5.29 -19.38 -13.65
N GLN A 534 4.47 -20.38 -13.34
CA GLN A 534 3.72 -21.13 -14.35
C GLN A 534 2.75 -20.24 -15.15
N HIS A 535 2.11 -19.25 -14.52
CA HIS A 535 1.22 -18.36 -15.26
C HIS A 535 2.00 -17.44 -16.20
N LEU A 536 3.17 -16.92 -15.78
CA LEU A 536 4.03 -16.11 -16.64
C LEU A 536 4.52 -16.94 -17.84
N ASP A 537 5.00 -18.17 -17.59
CA ASP A 537 5.43 -19.08 -18.65
C ASP A 537 4.30 -19.34 -19.65
N ALA A 538 3.09 -19.63 -19.15
CA ALA A 538 1.91 -19.87 -19.98
C ALA A 538 1.44 -18.63 -20.76
N ALA A 539 1.65 -17.42 -20.21
CA ALA A 539 1.31 -16.15 -20.85
C ALA A 539 2.36 -15.66 -21.85
N THR A 540 3.54 -16.30 -21.95
CA THR A 540 4.64 -15.89 -22.85
C THR A 540 4.18 -15.60 -24.30
N PRO A 541 3.36 -16.44 -24.96
CA PRO A 541 2.89 -16.15 -26.32
C PRO A 541 1.97 -14.92 -26.41
N LEU A 542 1.17 -14.69 -25.36
CA LEU A 542 0.30 -13.52 -25.26
C LEU A 542 1.14 -12.25 -25.11
N TYR A 543 2.11 -12.25 -24.20
CA TYR A 543 3.05 -11.14 -24.03
C TYR A 543 3.76 -10.81 -25.34
N ALA A 544 4.39 -11.79 -26.00
CA ALA A 544 5.08 -11.56 -27.26
C ALA A 544 4.18 -10.93 -28.35
N THR A 545 2.90 -11.31 -28.39
CA THR A 545 1.92 -10.74 -29.33
C THR A 545 1.55 -9.30 -28.93
N LEU A 546 1.32 -9.06 -27.65
CA LEU A 546 0.98 -7.73 -27.14
C LEU A 546 2.15 -6.75 -27.27
N ASP A 547 3.37 -7.19 -26.98
CA ASP A 547 4.62 -6.44 -27.12
C ASP A 547 4.86 -6.02 -28.57
N ASP A 548 4.64 -6.92 -29.55
CA ASP A 548 4.76 -6.59 -30.97
C ASP A 548 3.78 -5.49 -31.41
N ILE A 549 2.58 -5.47 -30.82
CA ILE A 549 1.53 -4.50 -31.13
C ILE A 549 1.77 -3.17 -30.40
N SER A 550 2.11 -3.23 -29.11
CA SER A 550 2.26 -2.07 -28.23
C SER A 550 3.62 -1.36 -28.39
N GLY A 551 4.63 -2.08 -28.87
CA GLY A 551 6.03 -1.63 -28.87
C GLY A 551 6.72 -1.72 -27.51
N VAL A 552 6.09 -2.37 -26.52
CA VAL A 552 6.72 -2.65 -25.21
C VAL A 552 7.95 -3.55 -25.41
N PRO A 553 9.12 -3.20 -24.86
CA PRO A 553 10.31 -4.04 -24.93
C PRO A 553 10.08 -5.38 -24.22
N ALA A 554 10.50 -6.49 -24.82
CA ALA A 554 10.31 -7.84 -24.26
C ALA A 554 11.09 -8.10 -22.93
N ASP A 555 12.00 -7.20 -22.56
CA ASP A 555 12.76 -7.20 -21.31
C ASP A 555 12.25 -6.16 -20.29
N ASP A 556 11.08 -5.55 -20.53
CA ASP A 556 10.43 -4.63 -19.59
C ASP A 556 9.90 -5.38 -18.36
N ALA A 557 10.73 -5.41 -17.31
CA ALA A 557 10.40 -6.12 -16.07
C ALA A 557 9.10 -5.62 -15.40
N GLY A 558 8.62 -4.42 -15.69
CA GLY A 558 7.34 -3.92 -15.17
C GLY A 558 6.16 -4.56 -15.89
N PHE A 559 6.15 -4.50 -17.22
CA PHE A 559 5.10 -5.08 -18.06
C PHE A 559 5.06 -6.61 -17.99
N HIS A 560 6.19 -7.26 -17.74
CA HIS A 560 6.29 -8.73 -17.71
C HIS A 560 6.30 -9.32 -16.30
N ALA A 561 6.08 -8.52 -15.26
CA ALA A 561 5.87 -9.02 -13.90
C ALA A 561 4.44 -9.53 -13.65
N SER A 562 3.46 -8.98 -14.38
CA SER A 562 2.02 -9.31 -14.32
C SER A 562 1.27 -8.66 -15.49
N LEU A 563 0.07 -9.14 -15.81
CA LEU A 563 -0.82 -8.55 -16.81
C LEU A 563 -1.43 -7.21 -16.37
N ASP A 564 -1.15 -6.71 -15.16
CA ASP A 564 -1.69 -5.45 -14.61
C ASP A 564 -1.64 -4.28 -15.60
N HIS A 565 -0.48 -4.01 -16.21
CA HIS A 565 -0.32 -2.90 -17.14
C HIS A 565 -1.22 -3.07 -18.37
N TYR A 566 -1.21 -4.27 -18.98
CA TYR A 566 -2.06 -4.57 -20.13
C TYR A 566 -3.54 -4.56 -19.75
N TYR A 567 -3.90 -5.06 -18.56
CA TYR A 567 -5.28 -5.10 -18.08
C TYR A 567 -5.82 -3.69 -17.89
N ASP A 568 -5.14 -2.84 -17.12
CA ASP A 568 -5.57 -1.46 -16.85
C ASP A 568 -5.65 -0.65 -18.15
N ASN A 569 -4.66 -0.80 -19.05
CA ASN A 569 -4.63 -0.14 -20.35
C ASN A 569 -5.83 -0.53 -21.23
N LEU A 570 -6.04 -1.83 -21.46
CA LEU A 570 -7.08 -2.31 -22.37
C LEU A 570 -8.48 -2.15 -21.78
N SER A 571 -8.68 -2.53 -20.51
CA SER A 571 -10.00 -2.48 -19.87
C SER A 571 -10.51 -1.05 -19.73
N ALA A 572 -9.64 -0.08 -19.43
CA ALA A 572 -10.02 1.32 -19.39
C ALA A 572 -10.45 1.83 -20.78
N ARG A 573 -9.78 1.42 -21.88
CA ARG A 573 -10.21 1.82 -23.23
C ARG A 573 -11.63 1.35 -23.52
N GLN A 574 -11.90 0.07 -23.26
CA GLN A 574 -13.22 -0.52 -23.51
C GLN A 574 -14.30 0.16 -22.68
N CYS A 575 -14.03 0.43 -21.40
CA CYS A 575 -15.00 1.14 -20.55
C CYS A 575 -15.32 2.57 -21.01
N HIS A 576 -14.48 3.17 -21.86
CA HIS A 576 -14.67 4.51 -22.41
C HIS A 576 -15.04 4.50 -23.89
N ASP A 577 -15.48 3.37 -24.43
CA ASP A 577 -15.82 3.20 -25.86
C ASP A 577 -14.65 3.63 -26.79
N LYS A 578 -13.42 3.44 -26.32
CA LYS A 578 -12.21 3.68 -27.11
C LYS A 578 -11.79 2.38 -27.80
N PRO A 579 -11.33 2.46 -29.07
CA PRO A 579 -10.92 1.27 -29.80
C PRO A 579 -9.70 0.61 -29.14
N LEU A 580 -9.62 -0.72 -29.23
CA LEU A 580 -8.40 -1.43 -28.87
C LEU A 580 -7.23 -0.95 -29.75
N PRO A 581 -6.01 -0.86 -29.20
CA PRO A 581 -4.88 -0.22 -29.86
C PRO A 581 -4.35 -1.05 -31.03
N CYS A 582 -3.81 -0.35 -32.03
CA CYS A 582 -3.15 -0.94 -33.19
C CYS A 582 -1.65 -0.62 -33.19
N LYS A 583 -0.87 -1.51 -33.80
CA LYS A 583 0.56 -1.31 -34.00
C LYS A 583 0.80 -0.08 -34.87
N LEU A 584 1.72 0.77 -34.44
CA LEU A 584 2.12 1.94 -35.19
C LEU A 584 3.26 1.60 -36.16
N VAL A 585 3.06 1.88 -37.44
CA VAL A 585 4.06 1.73 -38.50
C VAL A 585 4.28 3.10 -39.14
N GLY A 586 5.48 3.65 -39.02
CA GLY A 586 5.78 5.01 -39.50
C GLY A 586 4.94 6.11 -38.81
N GLY A 587 4.53 5.88 -37.55
CA GLY A 587 3.70 6.82 -36.79
C GLY A 587 2.20 6.78 -37.12
N ALA A 588 1.75 5.84 -37.96
CA ALA A 588 0.34 5.65 -38.30
C ALA A 588 -0.16 4.26 -37.88
N ASN A 589 -1.45 4.15 -37.56
CA ASN A 589 -2.09 2.88 -37.23
C ASN A 589 -2.00 1.90 -38.41
N SER A 590 -1.46 0.72 -38.13
CA SER A 590 -1.53 -0.44 -39.03
C SER A 590 -2.86 -1.19 -38.84
N THR A 591 -3.06 -2.25 -39.62
CA THR A 591 -4.19 -3.17 -39.47
C THR A 591 -3.95 -4.27 -38.42
N THR A 592 -2.76 -4.33 -37.83
CA THR A 592 -2.43 -5.30 -36.77
C THR A 592 -2.81 -4.68 -35.44
N CYS A 593 -3.93 -5.10 -34.86
CA CYS A 593 -4.48 -4.54 -33.63
C CYS A 593 -4.71 -5.61 -32.58
N VAL A 594 -4.76 -5.18 -31.31
CA VAL A 594 -5.24 -6.04 -30.23
C VAL A 594 -6.69 -6.43 -30.55
N THR A 595 -6.95 -7.73 -30.70
CA THR A 595 -8.29 -8.25 -30.93
C THR A 595 -9.05 -8.39 -29.61
N GLN A 596 -10.38 -8.58 -29.68
CA GLN A 596 -11.16 -8.83 -28.48
C GLN A 596 -10.70 -10.11 -27.78
N GLU A 597 -10.32 -11.15 -28.51
CA GLU A 597 -9.84 -12.41 -27.92
C GLU A 597 -8.54 -12.22 -27.13
N LEU A 598 -7.63 -11.34 -27.60
CA LEU A 598 -6.42 -10.97 -26.87
C LEU A 598 -6.75 -10.17 -25.61
N ALA A 599 -7.64 -9.18 -25.72
CA ALA A 599 -8.10 -8.39 -24.57
C ALA A 599 -8.78 -9.29 -23.52
N ASP A 600 -9.67 -10.19 -23.94
CA ASP A 600 -10.34 -11.15 -23.07
C ASP A 600 -9.33 -12.07 -22.36
N ALA A 601 -8.26 -12.49 -23.04
CA ALA A 601 -7.20 -13.28 -22.43
C ALA A 601 -6.46 -12.53 -21.33
N VAL A 602 -6.13 -11.25 -21.58
CA VAL A 602 -5.57 -10.35 -20.56
C VAL A 602 -6.53 -10.23 -19.38
N TYR A 603 -7.83 -10.09 -19.62
CA TYR A 603 -8.82 -9.94 -18.56
C TYR A 603 -8.97 -11.18 -17.69
N ARG A 604 -9.02 -12.38 -18.29
CA ARG A 604 -9.03 -13.63 -17.53
C ARG A 604 -7.77 -13.78 -16.68
N LEU A 605 -6.61 -13.44 -17.22
CA LEU A 605 -5.33 -13.51 -16.50
C LEU A 605 -5.25 -12.52 -15.35
N GLY A 606 -5.67 -11.26 -15.53
CA GLY A 606 -5.69 -10.28 -14.44
C GLY A 606 -6.61 -10.69 -13.29
N HIS A 607 -7.75 -11.35 -13.58
CA HIS A 607 -8.58 -11.93 -12.52
C HIS A 607 -7.90 -13.11 -11.81
N TRP A 608 -7.24 -13.98 -12.56
CA TRP A 608 -6.46 -15.08 -11.98
C TRP A 608 -5.35 -14.56 -11.07
N GLU A 609 -4.62 -13.53 -11.50
CA GLU A 609 -3.55 -12.89 -10.72
C GLU A 609 -4.08 -12.30 -9.41
N TYR A 610 -5.24 -11.64 -9.43
CA TYR A 610 -5.88 -11.12 -8.22
C TYR A 610 -6.36 -12.24 -7.29
N SER A 611 -6.90 -13.33 -7.85
CA SER A 611 -7.19 -14.55 -7.08
C SER A 611 -5.92 -15.06 -6.40
N GLN A 612 -4.83 -15.23 -7.15
CA GLN A 612 -3.56 -15.73 -6.63
C GLN A 612 -2.96 -14.82 -5.56
N MET A 613 -2.87 -13.51 -5.80
CA MET A 613 -2.27 -12.55 -4.87
C MET A 613 -3.01 -12.47 -3.53
N TYR A 614 -4.33 -12.51 -3.57
CA TYR A 614 -5.14 -12.15 -2.41
C TYR A 614 -5.87 -13.36 -1.79
N ARG A 615 -6.01 -14.49 -2.48
CA ARG A 615 -6.68 -15.68 -1.96
C ARG A 615 -5.90 -16.98 -2.18
N ASP A 616 -5.52 -17.35 -3.40
CA ASP A 616 -5.06 -18.70 -3.74
C ASP A 616 -3.60 -19.00 -3.36
N ALA A 617 -2.76 -17.99 -3.08
CA ALA A 617 -1.40 -18.20 -2.54
C ALA A 617 -1.36 -18.68 -1.07
N GLY A 618 -2.45 -19.25 -0.56
CA GLY A 618 -2.48 -19.90 0.74
C GLY A 618 -2.41 -18.93 1.93
N PRO A 619 -1.89 -19.41 3.08
CA PRO A 619 -1.71 -18.59 4.28
C PRO A 619 -0.89 -17.30 4.06
N ASP A 620 0.01 -17.29 3.07
CA ASP A 620 0.81 -16.10 2.73
C ASP A 620 -0.07 -14.94 2.27
N ALA A 621 -1.11 -15.19 1.47
CA ALA A 621 -2.01 -14.15 0.98
C ALA A 621 -2.79 -13.48 2.12
N LEU A 622 -3.32 -14.29 3.05
CA LEU A 622 -4.00 -13.78 4.24
C LEU A 622 -3.02 -13.00 5.14
N ALA A 623 -1.85 -13.56 5.41
CA ALA A 623 -0.84 -12.90 6.24
C ALA A 623 -0.37 -11.57 5.63
N ALA A 624 -0.18 -11.50 4.31
CA ALA A 624 0.21 -10.29 3.60
C ALA A 624 -0.85 -9.19 3.71
N SER A 625 -2.12 -9.54 3.50
CA SER A 625 -3.24 -8.60 3.62
C SER A 625 -3.43 -8.12 5.06
N VAL A 626 -3.39 -9.03 6.04
CA VAL A 626 -3.48 -8.71 7.48
C VAL A 626 -2.35 -7.76 7.89
N ALA A 627 -1.11 -8.04 7.49
CA ALA A 627 0.04 -7.23 7.86
C ALA A 627 -0.03 -5.81 7.24
N ASN A 628 -0.43 -5.67 5.98
CA ASN A 628 -0.47 -4.39 5.26
C ASN A 628 -1.78 -3.59 5.40
N TRP A 629 -2.85 -4.19 5.94
CA TRP A 629 -4.15 -3.51 6.05
C TRP A 629 -4.89 -3.73 7.36
N GLY A 630 -4.26 -4.42 8.33
CA GLY A 630 -4.90 -4.73 9.59
C GLY A 630 -5.17 -3.52 10.49
N VAL A 631 -4.52 -2.38 10.27
CA VAL A 631 -4.84 -1.13 10.99
C VAL A 631 -6.25 -0.66 10.67
N TRP A 632 -6.65 -0.66 9.39
CA TRP A 632 -8.02 -0.27 9.01
C TRP A 632 -9.05 -1.26 9.54
N VAL A 633 -8.72 -2.57 9.53
CA VAL A 633 -9.59 -3.60 10.12
C VAL A 633 -9.79 -3.38 11.63
N ALA A 634 -8.74 -2.94 12.34
CA ALA A 634 -8.87 -2.58 13.75
C ALA A 634 -9.72 -1.31 13.96
N GLU A 635 -9.62 -0.31 13.07
CA GLU A 635 -10.48 0.87 13.09
C GLU A 635 -11.95 0.50 12.91
N LEU A 636 -12.29 -0.33 11.91
CA LEU A 636 -13.64 -0.87 11.71
C LEU A 636 -14.14 -1.61 12.95
N ALA A 637 -13.32 -2.49 13.54
CA ALA A 637 -13.68 -3.21 14.76
C ALA A 637 -13.98 -2.25 15.92
N THR A 638 -13.20 -1.18 16.07
CA THR A 638 -13.42 -0.14 17.08
C THR A 638 -14.72 0.64 16.83
N HIS A 639 -15.05 0.98 15.59
CA HIS A 639 -16.31 1.64 15.27
C HIS A 639 -17.52 0.75 15.58
N LEU A 640 -17.45 -0.55 15.23
CA LEU A 640 -18.49 -1.51 15.57
C LEU A 640 -18.70 -1.61 17.08
N ARG A 641 -17.62 -1.69 17.88
CA ARG A 641 -17.72 -1.68 19.35
C ARG A 641 -18.35 -0.39 19.88
N ALA A 642 -17.98 0.76 19.34
CA ALA A 642 -18.53 2.05 19.73
C ALA A 642 -20.03 2.18 19.40
N ALA A 643 -20.47 1.62 18.27
CA ALA A 643 -21.88 1.55 17.91
C ALA A 643 -22.67 0.60 18.84
N VAL A 644 -22.11 -0.59 19.15
CA VAL A 644 -22.71 -1.55 20.10
C VAL A 644 -22.86 -0.95 21.50
N SER A 645 -21.83 -0.23 21.99
CA SER A 645 -21.83 0.39 23.32
C SER A 645 -22.63 1.69 23.41
N GLY A 646 -23.08 2.25 22.28
CA GLY A 646 -23.74 3.55 22.21
C GLY A 646 -22.82 4.74 22.49
N GLN A 647 -21.51 4.56 22.30
CA GLN A 647 -20.49 5.61 22.50
C GLN A 647 -20.24 6.46 21.24
N SER A 648 -20.80 6.06 20.08
CA SER A 648 -20.72 6.82 18.83
C SER A 648 -22.10 7.36 18.43
N GLU A 649 -22.15 8.64 18.06
CA GLU A 649 -23.32 9.25 17.40
C GLU A 649 -23.34 8.97 15.89
N THR A 650 -22.20 8.60 15.30
CA THR A 650 -22.10 8.25 13.89
C THR A 650 -22.83 6.94 13.64
N ILE A 651 -23.79 6.98 12.71
CA ILE A 651 -24.56 5.81 12.25
C ILE A 651 -24.14 5.38 10.84
N TYR A 652 -23.54 6.28 10.05
CA TYR A 652 -23.11 5.99 8.68
C TYR A 652 -21.68 6.48 8.45
N PHE A 653 -20.80 5.58 8.03
CA PHE A 653 -19.40 5.87 7.71
C PHE A 653 -19.06 5.35 6.31
N HIS A 654 -18.67 6.24 5.40
CA HIS A 654 -18.35 5.90 4.02
C HIS A 654 -16.88 6.15 3.68
N ASN A 655 -16.18 5.08 3.33
CA ASN A 655 -14.78 5.12 2.92
C ASN A 655 -14.64 4.97 1.39
N VAL A 656 -13.93 5.88 0.72
CA VAL A 656 -13.62 5.80 -0.71
C VAL A 656 -12.14 5.50 -0.89
N ALA A 657 -11.82 4.39 -1.54
CA ALA A 657 -10.50 3.79 -1.59
C ALA A 657 -10.14 3.26 -2.99
N HIS A 658 -9.21 2.31 -3.04
CA HIS A 658 -8.68 1.71 -4.25
C HIS A 658 -9.00 0.21 -4.31
N ASP A 659 -8.79 -0.40 -5.47
CA ASP A 659 -8.86 -1.85 -5.66
C ASP A 659 -7.90 -2.58 -4.71
N GLY A 660 -6.68 -2.07 -4.53
CA GLY A 660 -5.71 -2.62 -3.58
C GLY A 660 -6.22 -2.66 -2.13
N SER A 661 -7.03 -1.68 -1.72
CA SER A 661 -7.66 -1.64 -0.39
C SER A 661 -8.78 -2.67 -0.29
N VAL A 662 -9.71 -2.65 -1.26
CA VAL A 662 -10.84 -3.58 -1.32
C VAL A 662 -10.37 -5.03 -1.42
N SER A 663 -9.35 -5.32 -2.24
CA SER A 663 -8.79 -6.67 -2.37
C SER A 663 -8.18 -7.20 -1.09
N ARG A 664 -7.49 -6.35 -0.31
CA ARG A 664 -6.95 -6.74 1.00
C ARG A 664 -8.06 -7.01 2.00
N LEU A 665 -9.13 -6.21 1.99
CA LEU A 665 -10.29 -6.49 2.82
C LEU A 665 -10.95 -7.83 2.45
N LEU A 666 -11.19 -8.08 1.17
CA LEU A 666 -11.78 -9.34 0.69
C LEU A 666 -10.87 -10.55 0.98
N SER A 667 -9.56 -10.36 0.96
CA SER A 667 -8.58 -11.35 1.41
C SER A 667 -8.73 -11.67 2.90
N ILE A 668 -8.81 -10.63 3.75
CA ILE A 668 -8.99 -10.77 5.20
C ILE A 668 -10.34 -11.42 5.52
N LEU A 669 -11.41 -11.04 4.82
CA LEU A 669 -12.74 -11.65 4.96
C LEU A 669 -12.84 -13.04 4.32
N GLN A 670 -11.77 -13.51 3.67
CA GLN A 670 -11.71 -14.80 2.99
C GLN A 670 -12.86 -15.00 1.98
N LEU A 671 -13.13 -13.99 1.13
CA LEU A 671 -14.16 -14.00 0.08
C LEU A 671 -14.11 -15.21 -0.87
N ASP A 672 -15.10 -16.10 -0.83
CA ASP A 672 -15.12 -17.42 -1.48
C ASP A 672 -14.76 -17.44 -2.98
N LYS A 673 -14.99 -16.36 -3.72
CA LYS A 673 -14.60 -16.20 -5.13
C LYS A 673 -13.97 -14.83 -5.36
N MET A 674 -12.66 -14.80 -5.60
CA MET A 674 -11.91 -13.56 -5.80
C MET A 674 -11.76 -13.24 -7.28
N VAL A 675 -12.09 -11.99 -7.61
CA VAL A 675 -11.85 -11.34 -8.90
C VAL A 675 -11.18 -10.00 -8.61
N TRP A 676 -10.53 -9.41 -9.61
CA TRP A 676 -10.10 -8.01 -9.51
C TRP A 676 -11.33 -7.12 -9.21
N PRO A 677 -11.37 -6.37 -8.11
CA PRO A 677 -12.48 -5.46 -7.82
C PRO A 677 -12.66 -4.43 -8.93
N GLY A 678 -13.79 -4.46 -9.65
CA GLY A 678 -14.11 -3.49 -10.70
C GLY A 678 -14.37 -2.09 -10.17
N MET A 679 -14.54 -1.12 -11.07
CA MET A 679 -14.78 0.29 -10.72
C MET A 679 -16.05 0.40 -9.86
N GLY A 680 -15.98 1.18 -8.78
CA GLY A 680 -17.12 1.33 -7.86
C GLY A 680 -17.43 0.12 -6.98
N SER A 681 -16.63 -0.96 -7.01
CA SER A 681 -16.87 -2.13 -6.17
C SER A 681 -16.93 -1.79 -4.69
N GLU A 682 -17.87 -2.36 -3.94
CA GLU A 682 -18.07 -2.04 -2.52
C GLU A 682 -18.18 -3.25 -1.59
N VAL A 683 -17.74 -3.05 -0.35
CA VAL A 683 -18.03 -3.92 0.80
C VAL A 683 -18.78 -3.10 1.85
N VAL A 684 -19.96 -3.56 2.27
CA VAL A 684 -20.81 -2.87 3.24
C VAL A 684 -20.98 -3.71 4.49
N PHE A 685 -20.71 -3.14 5.67
CA PHE A 685 -20.94 -3.73 6.98
C PHE A 685 -22.17 -3.09 7.60
N GLU A 686 -23.21 -3.90 7.82
CA GLU A 686 -24.46 -3.48 8.44
C GLU A 686 -24.58 -4.13 9.82
N LEU A 687 -24.65 -3.30 10.86
CA LEU A 687 -24.78 -3.74 12.24
C LEU A 687 -26.25 -3.63 12.68
N TYR A 688 -26.80 -4.74 13.14
CA TYR A 688 -28.17 -4.90 13.58
C TYR A 688 -28.25 -5.22 15.07
N LYS A 689 -29.31 -4.71 15.71
CA LYS A 689 -29.73 -5.13 17.04
C LYS A 689 -31.00 -5.95 16.93
N LYS A 690 -31.02 -7.14 17.53
CA LYS A 690 -32.22 -7.97 17.61
C LYS A 690 -33.19 -7.38 18.65
N LYS A 691 -34.44 -7.17 18.23
CA LYS A 691 -35.53 -6.67 19.09
C LYS A 691 -35.83 -7.71 20.17
N ALA A 692 -36.01 -7.25 21.41
CA ALA A 692 -36.50 -8.12 22.47
C ALA A 692 -37.90 -8.61 22.09
N LYS A 693 -38.15 -9.93 22.17
CA LYS A 693 -39.50 -10.45 21.99
C LYS A 693 -40.41 -9.80 23.04
N SER A 694 -41.40 -9.04 22.60
CA SER A 694 -42.47 -8.58 23.49
C SER A 694 -43.23 -9.82 23.96
N SER A 695 -43.04 -10.21 25.22
CA SER A 695 -43.84 -11.22 25.89
C SER A 695 -45.29 -10.74 25.95
N ALA A 696 -46.06 -11.04 24.90
CA ALA A 696 -47.47 -10.71 24.78
C ALA A 696 -48.39 -11.74 25.48
N ASP A 697 -47.84 -12.54 26.40
CA ASP A 697 -48.61 -13.30 27.37
C ASP A 697 -48.26 -12.78 28.76
N GLY A 698 -49.12 -11.90 29.28
CA GLY A 698 -49.03 -11.40 30.63
C GLY A 698 -49.23 -12.52 31.63
N ALA A 699 -48.14 -12.96 32.27
CA ALA A 699 -48.19 -13.57 33.58
C ALA A 699 -46.89 -13.25 34.34
N SER A 700 -47.06 -12.49 35.41
CA SER A 700 -46.07 -12.20 36.43
C SER A 700 -45.43 -13.48 36.99
N VAL A 701 -44.14 -13.69 36.75
CA VAL A 701 -43.22 -14.29 37.74
C VAL A 701 -41.86 -13.62 37.56
N ALA A 702 -41.49 -12.80 38.54
CA ALA A 702 -40.10 -12.40 38.74
C ALA A 702 -39.27 -13.65 39.07
N GLN A 703 -38.01 -13.63 38.62
CA GLN A 703 -36.93 -14.57 38.94
C GLN A 703 -36.90 -15.92 38.21
N ARG A 704 -35.73 -16.14 37.59
CA ARG A 704 -35.14 -17.36 37.02
C ARG A 704 -35.57 -17.72 35.60
N ALA A 705 -34.88 -17.12 34.64
CA ALA A 705 -34.65 -17.72 33.32
C ALA A 705 -33.14 -17.90 33.11
N GLY A 706 -32.55 -18.83 33.87
CA GLY A 706 -31.37 -19.59 33.46
C GLY A 706 -31.82 -20.79 32.63
N GLY A 707 -32.43 -20.51 31.47
CA GLY A 707 -33.03 -21.50 30.57
C GLY A 707 -32.32 -21.53 29.20
N SER A 708 -31.13 -22.10 29.21
CA SER A 708 -30.64 -23.18 28.32
C SER A 708 -31.00 -23.30 26.83
N ASP A 709 -31.38 -22.24 26.09
CA ASP A 709 -31.41 -22.31 24.60
C ASP A 709 -30.79 -21.09 23.88
N ALA A 710 -30.33 -20.07 24.61
CA ALA A 710 -29.40 -19.10 24.06
C ALA A 710 -28.00 -19.72 24.16
N LYS A 711 -27.28 -19.86 23.03
CA LYS A 711 -25.83 -20.06 23.08
C LYS A 711 -25.28 -18.96 23.99
N THR A 712 -24.72 -19.36 25.12
CA THR A 712 -24.15 -18.48 26.13
C THR A 712 -23.12 -17.58 25.46
N GLY A 713 -23.44 -16.31 25.17
CA GLY A 713 -22.48 -15.36 24.58
C GLY A 713 -23.02 -14.33 23.58
N GLU A 714 -24.24 -14.46 23.07
CA GLU A 714 -24.76 -13.50 22.07
C GLU A 714 -25.27 -12.21 22.76
N SER A 715 -24.65 -11.05 22.48
CA SER A 715 -25.07 -9.74 23.03
C SER A 715 -26.39 -9.21 22.46
N GLY A 716 -27.00 -9.95 21.53
CA GLY A 716 -28.17 -9.52 20.75
C GLY A 716 -27.82 -8.63 19.56
N TRP A 717 -26.53 -8.50 19.22
CA TRP A 717 -26.03 -7.74 18.07
C TRP A 717 -25.47 -8.64 16.98
N TYR A 718 -25.77 -8.29 15.74
CA TYR A 718 -25.47 -9.12 14.57
C TYR A 718 -24.95 -8.25 13.43
N VAL A 719 -24.08 -8.80 12.59
CA VAL A 719 -23.55 -8.11 11.42
C VAL A 719 -23.97 -8.85 10.16
N ARG A 720 -24.36 -8.10 9.14
CA ARG A 720 -24.42 -8.57 7.76
C ARG A 720 -23.36 -7.85 6.95
N VAL A 721 -22.65 -8.59 6.10
CA VAL A 721 -21.65 -8.03 5.19
C VAL A 721 -22.09 -8.25 3.76
N LEU A 722 -22.10 -7.20 2.96
CA LEU A 722 -22.45 -7.24 1.55
C LEU A 722 -21.19 -7.01 0.71
N TRP A 723 -21.02 -7.79 -0.36
CA TRP A 723 -20.06 -7.58 -1.44
C TRP A 723 -20.84 -7.38 -2.72
N SER A 724 -20.68 -6.22 -3.35
CA SER A 724 -21.40 -5.87 -4.59
C SER A 724 -22.93 -5.99 -4.46
N GLY A 725 -23.49 -5.49 -3.34
CA GLY A 725 -24.93 -5.56 -3.05
C GLY A 725 -25.49 -6.92 -2.64
N GLN A 726 -24.66 -7.98 -2.58
CA GLN A 726 -25.06 -9.34 -2.21
C GLN A 726 -24.39 -9.78 -0.92
N VAL A 727 -25.02 -10.66 -0.14
CA VAL A 727 -24.42 -11.20 1.08
C VAL A 727 -23.07 -11.86 0.77
N LEU A 728 -22.03 -11.41 1.46
CA LEU A 728 -20.68 -11.91 1.30
C LEU A 728 -20.60 -13.35 1.83
N LYS A 729 -20.08 -14.25 0.99
CA LYS A 729 -19.76 -15.62 1.37
C LYS A 729 -18.25 -15.73 1.59
N SER A 730 -17.87 -16.09 2.80
CA SER A 730 -16.49 -16.41 3.20
C SER A 730 -16.25 -17.91 3.12
N SER A 731 -15.05 -18.32 2.74
CA SER A 731 -14.63 -19.72 2.84
C SER A 731 -14.18 -20.10 4.26
N ASN A 732 -13.92 -19.13 5.13
CA ASN A 732 -13.68 -19.38 6.55
C ASN A 732 -14.99 -19.86 7.23
N PRO A 733 -14.99 -21.02 7.91
CA PRO A 733 -16.21 -21.63 8.48
C PRO A 733 -16.79 -20.85 9.66
N SER A 734 -15.99 -20.03 10.36
CA SER A 734 -16.51 -19.15 11.42
C SER A 734 -17.27 -17.96 10.87
N LEU A 735 -16.92 -17.47 9.68
CA LEU A 735 -17.64 -16.36 9.02
C LEU A 735 -18.76 -16.86 8.10
N GLY A 736 -18.52 -17.94 7.36
CA GLY A 736 -19.49 -18.61 6.48
C GLY A 736 -20.21 -17.64 5.53
N LEU A 737 -21.54 -17.78 5.46
CA LEU A 737 -22.39 -16.75 4.85
C LEU A 737 -22.57 -15.63 5.88
N MET A 738 -22.08 -14.43 5.57
CA MET A 738 -22.06 -13.30 6.51
C MET A 738 -23.41 -12.57 6.56
N ASP A 739 -24.49 -13.29 6.87
CA ASP A 739 -25.85 -12.77 7.05
C ASP A 739 -26.29 -12.94 8.50
N MET A 740 -26.38 -11.82 9.23
CA MET A 740 -26.74 -11.79 10.64
C MET A 740 -25.88 -12.73 11.51
N ILE A 741 -24.56 -12.73 11.29
CA ILE A 741 -23.62 -13.43 12.19
C ILE A 741 -23.49 -12.63 13.50
N PRO A 742 -23.29 -13.27 14.68
CA PRO A 742 -23.05 -12.54 15.92
C PRO A 742 -21.87 -11.58 15.77
N VAL A 743 -22.02 -10.32 16.24
CA VAL A 743 -20.95 -9.31 16.10
C VAL A 743 -19.66 -9.77 16.77
N GLU A 744 -19.75 -10.54 17.86
CA GLU A 744 -18.62 -11.11 18.58
C GLU A 744 -17.80 -12.07 17.72
N THR A 745 -18.44 -12.80 16.81
CA THR A 745 -17.74 -13.70 15.89
C THR A 745 -16.84 -12.91 14.94
N LEU A 746 -17.35 -11.81 14.37
CA LEU A 746 -16.58 -10.95 13.49
C LEU A 746 -15.48 -10.20 14.25
N LEU A 747 -15.78 -9.67 15.44
CA LEU A 747 -14.81 -8.96 16.28
C LEU A 747 -13.70 -9.87 16.76
N ALA A 748 -14.02 -11.09 17.22
CA ALA A 748 -13.02 -12.07 17.63
C ALA A 748 -12.16 -12.53 16.45
N TYR A 749 -12.73 -12.65 15.25
CA TYR A 749 -11.98 -12.91 14.02
C TYR A 749 -10.98 -11.78 13.74
N PHE A 750 -11.44 -10.54 13.73
CA PHE A 750 -10.59 -9.37 13.51
C PHE A 750 -9.51 -9.24 14.57
N ASP A 751 -9.85 -9.24 15.86
CA ASP A 751 -8.89 -9.13 16.95
C ASP A 751 -7.88 -10.27 16.97
N GLY A 752 -8.32 -11.49 16.66
CA GLY A 752 -7.42 -12.63 16.54
C GLY A 752 -6.38 -12.44 15.45
N LEU A 753 -6.74 -11.79 14.34
CA LEU A 753 -5.81 -11.47 13.26
C LEU A 753 -4.94 -10.26 13.56
N VAL A 754 -5.52 -9.13 13.96
CA VAL A 754 -4.85 -7.82 13.98
C VAL A 754 -4.50 -7.33 15.38
N GLY A 755 -5.05 -7.97 16.42
CA GLY A 755 -5.03 -7.50 17.80
C GLY A 755 -6.00 -6.34 18.00
N GLU A 756 -6.62 -6.28 19.18
CA GLU A 756 -7.43 -5.12 19.54
C GLU A 756 -6.56 -3.83 19.41
N ASN A 757 -7.12 -2.79 18.80
CA ASN A 757 -6.43 -1.54 18.47
C ASN A 757 -5.14 -1.74 17.64
N ALA A 758 -5.16 -2.72 16.72
CA ALA A 758 -4.03 -3.07 15.84
C ALA A 758 -2.75 -3.48 16.58
N SER A 759 -2.89 -3.96 17.82
CA SER A 759 -1.75 -4.24 18.72
C SER A 759 -0.78 -5.31 18.17
N LEU A 760 -1.22 -6.20 17.26
CA LEU A 760 -0.35 -7.19 16.65
C LEU A 760 0.34 -6.71 15.37
N ILE A 761 -0.14 -5.62 14.74
CA ILE A 761 0.32 -5.22 13.40
C ILE A 761 1.78 -4.81 13.39
N LYS A 762 2.24 -4.05 14.39
CA LYS A 762 3.67 -3.67 14.48
C LYS A 762 4.57 -4.91 14.51
N GLY A 763 4.21 -5.92 15.31
CA GLY A 763 4.95 -7.18 15.37
C GLY A 763 4.95 -7.93 14.04
N LYS A 764 3.79 -8.00 13.36
CA LYS A 764 3.67 -8.63 12.03
C LYS A 764 4.46 -7.91 10.94
N CYS A 765 4.72 -6.62 11.08
CA CYS A 765 5.52 -5.85 10.12
C CYS A 765 7.03 -6.03 10.30
N THR A 766 7.47 -6.55 11.45
CA THR A 766 8.88 -6.81 11.77
C THR A 766 9.27 -8.29 11.76
N ALA A 767 8.28 -9.19 11.65
CA ALA A 767 8.44 -10.63 11.82
C ALA A 767 9.10 -11.33 10.62
#